data_AF-W9YIG3-F1
#
_entry.id   AF-W9YIG3-F1
#
_cell.length_a   1.000
_cell.length_b   1.000
_cell.length_c   1.000
_cell.angle_alpha   90.00
_cell.angle_beta   90.00
_cell.angle_gamma   90.00
#
_symmetry.space_group_name_H-M   'P 1'
#
loop_
_entity.id
_entity.type
_entity.pdbx_description
1 polymer ?
#
loop_
_entity_poly.entity_id
_entity_poly.type
_entity_poly.pdbx_seq_one_letter_code
_entity_poly.pdbx_strand_id
1 'polypeptide(L)'
;MAASGADARCDSVTVRLQHAEIVFAQIEDPSTKRRHPRGYIEFLEQHNSSLENHVAFLERTIRDSRPDVDLDLLQNGSATWNGNVRQEDGNAVVAAASEVSGDYALQTSPSQGTASNASPSEAVTTDQATDDSSSLELLCLRSAGAEPHFFGASSGYSFTKMFSASLRSVREQAPGLTLSGIVEKTCVKRTTPTPAPLPNRPIVNMLTTAYFEQVHPQFPFLHRPTYEKWEEEVLAASESGKTPNPTYAFFVYALCAVGALTGPLAGATLPEGLYAAAENLFEHVMLQNSLESIQAILACAMYSLRSPVGVSVWMLSGLALRQCLELGLHRKIRWSKMKPDLVKDELRKRVFWCAYNLDRAVAITLGRPVGITDHDIDVEFPSDINDEDITIDRLLREPRRSHTEPATTVSSAIHTIRLRQLWAKMQSVVYTQVGAEASIGIVEAMKKEFTMWLESAPEQLASNRMNNNAFASREWFSLMYHHSILLLYRHRLVQPRGVSTSASVFTDCAHSSQAICMIYKQLYLSQRLNDTWGALHVLFLAGVTFLHCLWSSPETRAAYRPDKVSTICTSIMIVLAVMSERWTAVEAYRDSFEMLSTATQTMLYEISTASAASTAPSGPVISSEGGDQFTDYLSYMTEIGMCATVEELLSTMVE
;
A
#
# COMPACT_ATOMS: atom_id res chain seq x y z
N MET A 1 -34.92 -7.81 46.11
CA MET A 1 -34.18 -9.05 45.81
C MET A 1 -33.42 -8.84 44.51
N ALA A 2 -32.21 -8.34 44.65
CA ALA A 2 -31.22 -8.24 43.57
C ALA A 2 -30.24 -9.42 43.72
N ALA A 3 -29.55 -9.76 42.63
CA ALA A 3 -28.48 -10.76 42.47
C ALA A 3 -28.92 -12.19 42.10
N SER A 4 -28.95 -12.50 40.78
CA SER A 4 -28.59 -13.82 40.23
C SER A 4 -28.45 -13.85 38.69
N GLY A 5 -27.94 -12.78 38.06
CA GLY A 5 -27.91 -12.66 36.59
C GLY A 5 -26.53 -12.47 35.95
N ALA A 6 -25.45 -12.40 36.74
CA ALA A 6 -24.12 -12.01 36.24
C ALA A 6 -23.18 -13.18 35.96
N ASP A 7 -23.35 -14.35 36.60
CA ASP A 7 -22.36 -15.44 36.51
C ASP A 7 -22.48 -16.31 35.24
N ALA A 8 -23.66 -16.42 34.62
CA ALA A 8 -23.82 -17.26 33.43
C ALA A 8 -23.19 -16.69 32.14
N ARG A 9 -22.82 -15.40 32.12
CA ARG A 9 -22.18 -14.77 30.94
C ARG A 9 -20.66 -14.92 30.94
N CYS A 10 -20.03 -15.10 32.10
CA CYS A 10 -18.58 -15.25 32.17
C CYS A 10 -18.14 -16.65 31.69
N ASP A 11 -18.87 -17.71 32.07
CA ASP A 11 -18.52 -19.08 31.68
C ASP A 11 -18.66 -19.35 30.18
N SER A 12 -19.60 -18.70 29.48
CA SER A 12 -19.72 -18.86 28.02
C SER A 12 -18.59 -18.22 27.21
N VAL A 13 -17.90 -17.23 27.78
CA VAL A 13 -16.73 -16.57 27.15
C VAL A 13 -15.47 -17.38 27.44
N THR A 14 -15.32 -17.94 28.64
CA THR A 14 -14.18 -18.80 29.01
C THR A 14 -14.21 -20.13 28.26
N VAL A 15 -15.40 -20.74 28.07
CA VAL A 15 -15.56 -21.98 27.27
C VAL A 15 -15.33 -21.73 25.77
N ARG A 16 -15.57 -20.51 25.25
CA ARG A 16 -15.23 -20.13 23.88
C ARG A 16 -13.74 -19.82 23.69
N LEU A 17 -13.06 -19.32 24.72
CA LEU A 17 -11.60 -19.14 24.70
C LEU A 17 -10.86 -20.49 24.78
N GLN A 18 -11.36 -21.45 25.56
CA GLN A 18 -10.82 -22.82 25.56
C GLN A 18 -11.13 -23.60 24.27
N HIS A 19 -12.28 -23.38 23.63
CA HIS A 19 -12.54 -23.93 22.29
C HIS A 19 -11.69 -23.26 21.20
N ALA A 20 -11.31 -21.98 21.35
CA ALA A 20 -10.37 -21.34 20.44
C ALA A 20 -8.97 -21.97 20.54
N GLU A 21 -8.47 -22.28 21.74
CA GLU A 21 -7.18 -22.99 21.89
C GLU A 21 -7.19 -24.41 21.29
N ILE A 22 -8.35 -25.09 21.27
CA ILE A 22 -8.47 -26.45 20.69
C ILE A 22 -8.59 -26.42 19.15
N VAL A 23 -9.08 -25.32 18.56
CA VAL A 23 -9.17 -25.16 17.09
C VAL A 23 -7.81 -24.75 16.46
N PHE A 24 -6.85 -24.29 17.25
CA PHE A 24 -5.49 -23.93 16.79
C PHE A 24 -4.43 -25.04 16.99
N ALA A 25 -4.83 -26.28 17.25
CA ALA A 25 -3.88 -27.40 17.31
C ALA A 25 -3.34 -27.74 15.89
N GLN A 26 -2.22 -27.10 15.52
CA GLN A 26 -1.45 -27.42 14.32
C GLN A 26 -0.67 -28.73 14.54
N ILE A 27 -0.76 -29.64 13.57
CA ILE A 27 0.08 -30.86 13.55
C ILE A 27 1.29 -30.55 12.67
N GLU A 28 2.49 -30.83 13.19
CA GLU A 28 3.75 -30.71 12.47
C GLU A 28 3.99 -31.99 11.67
N ASP A 29 4.11 -31.87 10.35
CA ASP A 29 4.47 -32.98 9.48
C ASP A 29 5.95 -33.37 9.72
N PRO A 30 6.24 -34.61 10.16
CA PRO A 30 7.60 -35.03 10.50
C PRO A 30 8.59 -35.01 9.31
N SER A 31 8.09 -34.96 8.07
CA SER A 31 8.93 -34.92 6.87
C SER A 31 9.26 -33.51 6.40
N THR A 32 8.32 -32.56 6.52
CA THR A 32 8.46 -31.21 5.94
C THR A 32 8.59 -30.10 6.99
N LYS A 33 8.38 -30.40 8.28
CA LYS A 33 8.36 -29.45 9.42
C LYS A 33 7.42 -28.27 9.24
N ARG A 34 6.46 -28.34 8.32
CA ARG A 34 5.43 -27.32 8.10
C ARG A 34 4.21 -27.62 8.97
N ARG A 35 3.56 -26.57 9.45
CA ARG A 35 2.42 -26.64 10.37
C ARG A 35 1.11 -26.45 9.63
N HIS A 36 0.24 -27.46 9.66
CA HIS A 36 -1.04 -27.44 8.96
C HIS A 36 -2.23 -27.53 9.94
N PRO A 37 -3.39 -26.93 9.61
CA PRO A 37 -4.62 -27.09 10.39
C PRO A 37 -5.08 -28.56 10.44
N ARG A 38 -5.67 -28.97 11.55
CA ARG A 38 -6.22 -30.33 11.73
C ARG A 38 -7.31 -30.61 10.67
N GLY A 39 -7.19 -31.71 9.92
CA GLY A 39 -8.09 -32.07 8.81
C GLY A 39 -7.61 -31.65 7.41
N TYR A 40 -6.53 -30.88 7.31
CA TYR A 40 -5.96 -30.48 6.01
C TYR A 40 -5.44 -31.67 5.19
N ILE A 41 -4.85 -32.68 5.85
CA ILE A 41 -4.36 -33.90 5.19
C ILE A 41 -5.55 -34.74 4.69
N GLU A 42 -6.59 -34.94 5.50
CA GLU A 42 -7.80 -35.65 5.06
C GLU A 42 -8.48 -34.95 3.87
N PHE A 43 -8.51 -33.61 3.86
CA PHE A 43 -9.02 -32.84 2.72
C PHE A 43 -8.17 -33.03 1.46
N LEU A 44 -6.84 -33.02 1.58
CA LEU A 44 -5.93 -33.28 0.45
C LEU A 44 -6.05 -34.71 -0.07
N GLU A 45 -6.20 -35.70 0.82
CA GLU A 45 -6.43 -37.09 0.43
C GLU A 45 -7.77 -37.24 -0.30
N GLN A 46 -8.83 -36.59 0.18
CA GLN A 46 -10.13 -36.58 -0.49
C GLN A 46 -10.07 -35.88 -1.85
N HIS A 47 -9.32 -34.78 -1.95
CA HIS A 47 -9.12 -34.05 -3.21
C HIS A 47 -8.28 -34.85 -4.21
N ASN A 48 -7.20 -35.48 -3.77
CA ASN A 48 -6.38 -36.37 -4.61
C ASN A 48 -7.20 -37.56 -5.11
N SER A 49 -7.99 -38.20 -4.26
CA SER A 49 -8.88 -39.29 -4.70
C SER A 49 -9.91 -38.81 -5.72
N SER A 50 -10.43 -37.58 -5.58
CA SER A 50 -11.31 -36.97 -6.59
C SER A 50 -10.61 -36.71 -7.92
N LEU A 51 -9.34 -36.29 -7.89
CA LEU A 51 -8.53 -36.05 -9.10
C LEU A 51 -8.20 -37.37 -9.81
N GLU A 52 -7.80 -38.40 -9.07
CA GLU A 52 -7.54 -39.74 -9.61
C GLU A 52 -8.77 -40.30 -10.32
N ASN A 53 -9.95 -40.14 -9.72
CA ASN A 53 -11.21 -40.55 -10.35
C ASN A 53 -11.50 -39.78 -11.66
N HIS A 54 -11.16 -38.49 -11.70
CA HIS A 54 -11.37 -37.66 -12.89
C HIS A 54 -10.38 -38.02 -14.01
N VAL A 55 -9.12 -38.31 -13.66
CA VAL A 55 -8.10 -38.80 -14.60
C VAL A 55 -8.52 -40.16 -15.17
N ALA A 56 -8.97 -41.09 -14.33
CA ALA A 56 -9.46 -42.40 -14.79
C ALA A 56 -10.68 -42.28 -15.73
N PHE A 57 -11.58 -41.32 -15.48
CA PHE A 57 -12.70 -41.01 -16.37
C PHE A 57 -12.24 -40.49 -17.73
N LEU A 58 -11.25 -39.59 -17.74
CA LEU A 58 -10.68 -39.04 -18.98
C LEU A 58 -9.91 -40.10 -19.77
N GLU A 59 -9.08 -40.91 -19.11
CA GLU A 59 -8.36 -42.03 -19.73
C GLU A 59 -9.32 -43.03 -20.40
N ARG A 60 -10.43 -43.36 -19.73
CA ARG A 60 -11.48 -44.20 -20.30
C ARG A 60 -12.13 -43.56 -21.52
N THR A 61 -12.49 -42.28 -21.41
CA THR A 61 -13.12 -41.52 -22.50
C THR A 61 -12.20 -41.41 -23.73
N ILE A 62 -10.90 -41.24 -23.51
CA ILE A 62 -9.89 -41.18 -24.58
C ILE A 62 -9.72 -42.56 -25.22
N ARG A 63 -9.66 -43.64 -24.44
CA ARG A 63 -9.56 -45.01 -24.94
C ARG A 63 -10.79 -45.41 -25.77
N ASP A 64 -11.97 -44.94 -25.40
CA ASP A 64 -13.22 -45.16 -26.14
C ASP A 64 -13.30 -44.32 -27.44
N SER A 65 -12.68 -43.13 -27.46
CA SER A 65 -12.74 -42.21 -28.60
C SER A 65 -11.60 -42.38 -29.61
N ARG A 66 -10.43 -42.85 -29.17
CA ARG A 66 -9.24 -43.13 -30.00
C ARG A 66 -8.45 -44.32 -29.44
N PRO A 67 -8.65 -45.54 -29.95
CA PRO A 67 -7.95 -46.73 -29.48
C PRO A 67 -6.45 -46.77 -29.86
N ASP A 68 -6.00 -45.86 -30.73
CA ASP A 68 -4.63 -45.83 -31.27
C ASP A 68 -3.63 -45.04 -30.40
N VAL A 69 -4.10 -44.38 -29.33
CA VAL A 69 -3.26 -43.57 -28.43
C VAL A 69 -2.82 -44.42 -27.25
N ASP A 70 -1.52 -44.73 -27.20
CA ASP A 70 -0.91 -45.46 -26.09
C ASP A 70 -0.74 -44.53 -24.88
N LEU A 71 -1.67 -44.62 -23.93
CA LEU A 71 -1.71 -43.80 -22.71
C LEU A 71 -0.63 -44.17 -21.69
N ASP A 72 -0.04 -45.38 -21.80
CA ASP A 72 0.98 -45.86 -20.86
C ASP A 72 2.34 -45.15 -21.06
N LEU A 73 2.53 -44.50 -22.22
CA LEU A 73 3.71 -43.66 -22.49
C LEU A 73 3.71 -42.34 -21.71
N LEU A 74 2.56 -41.88 -21.20
CA LEU A 74 2.46 -40.64 -20.41
C LEU A 74 2.81 -40.86 -18.94
N GLN A 75 2.62 -42.07 -18.40
CA GLN A 75 2.96 -42.38 -17.00
C GLN A 75 4.47 -42.57 -16.78
N ASN A 76 5.21 -43.02 -17.80
CA ASN A 76 6.64 -43.34 -17.69
C ASN A 76 7.60 -42.21 -18.12
N GLY A 77 7.08 -41.01 -18.44
CA GLY A 77 7.86 -39.85 -18.89
C GLY A 77 8.63 -39.10 -17.80
N SER A 78 9.33 -39.80 -16.91
CA SER A 78 10.26 -39.24 -15.94
C SER A 78 11.70 -39.58 -16.33
N ALA A 79 12.16 -39.11 -17.49
CA ALA A 79 13.59 -38.99 -17.80
C ALA A 79 13.80 -38.08 -19.03
N THR A 80 14.46 -36.93 -18.80
CA THR A 80 15.20 -36.11 -19.78
C THR A 80 14.47 -35.72 -21.08
N TRP A 81 13.82 -34.55 -21.09
CA TRP A 81 13.66 -33.76 -22.31
C TRP A 81 14.79 -32.73 -22.40
N ASN A 82 15.84 -33.11 -23.11
CA ASN A 82 16.93 -32.25 -23.57
C ASN A 82 17.11 -32.58 -25.05
N GLY A 83 16.85 -31.64 -25.96
CA GLY A 83 17.07 -31.89 -27.39
C GLY A 83 16.32 -30.96 -28.33
N ASN A 84 17.04 -29.99 -28.87
CA ASN A 84 16.68 -29.16 -30.00
C ASN A 84 16.32 -29.95 -31.28
N VAL A 85 15.74 -29.19 -32.21
CA VAL A 85 15.76 -29.32 -33.69
C VAL A 85 14.56 -30.04 -34.31
N ARG A 86 13.68 -29.26 -34.96
CA ARG A 86 13.60 -29.15 -36.44
C ARG A 86 12.54 -28.13 -36.84
N GLN A 87 13.02 -26.94 -37.21
CA GLN A 87 12.30 -26.00 -38.05
C GLN A 87 12.79 -26.29 -39.47
N GLU A 88 11.93 -26.87 -40.32
CA GLU A 88 12.20 -27.02 -41.75
C GLU A 88 11.47 -25.92 -42.53
N ASP A 89 12.25 -25.36 -43.46
CA ASP A 89 12.01 -24.31 -44.44
C ASP A 89 10.79 -24.60 -45.36
N GLY A 90 10.18 -23.67 -46.09
CA GLY A 90 10.45 -22.27 -46.35
C GLY A 90 9.51 -21.77 -47.47
N ASN A 91 9.48 -20.45 -47.70
CA ASN A 91 9.51 -19.90 -49.06
C ASN A 91 9.83 -18.40 -49.05
N ALA A 92 10.82 -18.06 -49.86
CA ALA A 92 11.37 -16.73 -50.07
C ALA A 92 10.41 -15.80 -50.84
N VAL A 93 10.52 -14.48 -50.60
CA VAL A 93 10.96 -13.49 -51.62
C VAL A 93 11.59 -12.30 -50.88
N VAL A 94 12.89 -12.11 -51.05
CA VAL A 94 13.61 -10.86 -50.80
C VAL A 94 13.94 -10.25 -52.16
N ALA A 95 13.57 -8.98 -52.35
CA ALA A 95 14.11 -8.13 -53.41
C ALA A 95 14.72 -6.88 -52.76
N ALA A 96 15.95 -6.58 -53.20
CA ALA A 96 16.90 -5.66 -52.62
C ALA A 96 16.83 -4.22 -53.17
N ALA A 97 17.40 -3.26 -52.43
CA ALA A 97 18.20 -2.12 -52.93
C ALA A 97 18.73 -1.33 -51.71
N SER A 98 20.01 -1.46 -51.34
CA SER A 98 21.18 -0.65 -51.76
C SER A 98 21.22 0.78 -51.21
N GLU A 99 22.24 1.02 -50.39
CA GLU A 99 22.77 2.31 -49.95
C GLU A 99 23.34 3.12 -51.13
N VAL A 100 23.12 4.44 -51.11
CA VAL A 100 23.96 5.42 -51.81
C VAL A 100 24.11 6.65 -50.92
N SER A 101 25.36 7.00 -50.64
CA SER A 101 25.84 8.23 -50.01
C SER A 101 25.54 9.48 -50.84
N GLY A 102 25.34 10.61 -50.18
CA GLY A 102 25.31 11.93 -50.82
C GLY A 102 25.41 13.06 -49.80
N ASP A 103 26.58 13.70 -49.79
CA ASP A 103 26.94 14.93 -49.07
C ASP A 103 25.93 16.06 -49.23
N TYR A 104 25.82 16.93 -48.20
CA TYR A 104 25.97 18.39 -48.34
C TYR A 104 26.26 19.01 -46.96
N ALA A 105 27.50 19.49 -46.80
CA ALA A 105 27.90 20.43 -45.77
C ALA A 105 27.55 21.86 -46.18
N LEU A 106 27.18 22.70 -45.21
CA LEU A 106 27.47 24.13 -45.25
C LEU A 106 27.92 24.59 -43.86
N GLN A 107 29.22 24.88 -43.79
CA GLN A 107 29.94 25.54 -42.71
C GLN A 107 29.60 27.03 -42.67
N THR A 108 29.68 27.66 -41.49
CA THR A 108 30.46 28.90 -41.30
C THR A 108 30.90 29.02 -39.84
N SER A 109 32.21 29.16 -39.66
CA SER A 109 33.00 29.23 -38.41
C SER A 109 33.16 30.69 -37.90
N PRO A 110 34.21 31.08 -37.13
CA PRO A 110 34.35 30.96 -35.67
C PRO A 110 34.78 32.30 -35.00
N SER A 111 34.93 32.32 -33.67
CA SER A 111 35.87 33.26 -33.03
C SER A 111 36.52 32.68 -31.78
N GLN A 112 37.85 32.70 -31.81
CA GLN A 112 38.83 32.13 -30.88
C GLN A 112 38.96 32.94 -29.59
N GLY A 113 39.42 32.27 -28.53
CA GLY A 113 39.84 32.88 -27.27
C GLY A 113 40.62 31.92 -26.37
N THR A 114 41.86 31.61 -26.78
CA THR A 114 43.05 31.24 -25.98
C THR A 114 42.94 30.16 -24.89
N ALA A 115 43.58 29.02 -25.18
CA ALA A 115 44.01 28.03 -24.21
C ALA A 115 45.37 28.41 -23.58
N SER A 116 45.51 28.16 -22.28
CA SER A 116 46.80 28.00 -21.59
C SER A 116 46.84 26.62 -20.95
N ASN A 117 47.82 25.83 -21.40
CA ASN A 117 48.13 24.47 -20.95
C ASN A 117 48.57 24.43 -19.48
N ALA A 118 47.96 23.54 -18.69
CA ALA A 118 48.60 22.90 -17.55
C ALA A 118 48.11 21.45 -17.46
N SER A 119 49.06 20.54 -17.34
CA SER A 119 48.94 19.07 -17.39
C SER A 119 47.97 18.49 -16.36
N PRO A 120 47.33 17.32 -16.63
CA PRO A 120 46.40 16.70 -15.70
C PRO A 120 47.15 15.95 -14.59
N SER A 121 46.95 16.37 -13.34
CA SER A 121 47.19 15.55 -12.16
C SER A 121 45.98 14.64 -11.96
N GLU A 122 46.23 13.35 -11.75
CA GLU A 122 45.26 12.30 -11.50
C GLU A 122 44.18 12.73 -10.48
N ALA A 123 42.94 12.83 -10.96
CA ALA A 123 41.77 12.99 -10.13
C ALA A 123 41.16 11.61 -9.87
N VAL A 124 41.20 11.22 -8.60
CA VAL A 124 40.51 10.08 -8.00
C VAL A 124 39.06 10.05 -8.49
N THR A 125 38.69 8.98 -9.19
CA THR A 125 37.32 8.64 -9.53
C THR A 125 36.53 8.48 -8.24
N THR A 126 35.68 9.45 -7.94
CA THR A 126 34.65 9.28 -6.91
C THR A 126 33.57 8.41 -7.54
N ASP A 127 33.49 7.16 -7.13
CA ASP A 127 32.41 6.24 -7.49
C ASP A 127 31.06 6.91 -7.19
N GLN A 128 30.28 7.15 -8.23
CA GLN A 128 28.86 7.47 -8.10
C GLN A 128 28.15 6.22 -7.60
N ALA A 129 27.99 6.11 -6.28
CA ALA A 129 27.11 5.15 -5.66
C ALA A 129 25.69 5.32 -6.23
N THR A 130 25.23 4.31 -6.98
CA THR A 130 23.83 4.18 -7.39
C THR A 130 22.95 4.14 -6.15
N ASP A 131 21.87 4.91 -6.21
CA ASP A 131 21.09 5.39 -5.08
C ASP A 131 20.13 4.31 -4.51
N ASP A 132 20.60 3.56 -3.50
CA ASP A 132 19.88 2.47 -2.80
C ASP A 132 18.47 2.83 -2.26
N SER A 133 18.11 4.12 -2.21
CA SER A 133 16.83 4.62 -1.70
C SER A 133 15.67 4.59 -2.72
N SER A 134 15.95 4.45 -4.01
CA SER A 134 14.91 4.42 -5.06
C SER A 134 14.03 3.18 -4.99
N SER A 135 14.55 2.09 -4.43
CA SER A 135 13.95 0.75 -4.51
C SER A 135 12.74 0.56 -3.58
N LEU A 136 12.72 1.24 -2.42
CA LEU A 136 11.67 1.07 -1.40
C LEU A 136 10.39 1.86 -1.74
N GLU A 137 10.48 2.83 -2.65
CA GLU A 137 9.33 3.62 -3.12
C GLU A 137 8.76 3.16 -4.47
N LEU A 138 9.57 2.54 -5.32
CA LEU A 138 9.13 1.91 -6.57
C LEU A 138 7.97 0.91 -6.34
N LEU A 139 7.91 0.34 -5.12
CA LEU A 139 6.87 -0.57 -4.64
C LEU A 139 5.58 0.15 -4.18
N CYS A 140 5.65 1.41 -3.71
CA CYS A 140 4.53 2.05 -3.01
C CYS A 140 3.29 2.31 -3.90
N LEU A 141 3.48 2.57 -5.19
CA LEU A 141 2.41 2.87 -6.16
C LEU A 141 2.73 2.35 -7.58
N ARG A 142 3.62 1.35 -7.67
CA ARG A 142 4.11 0.68 -8.89
C ARG A 142 4.43 1.65 -10.03
N SER A 143 5.29 2.61 -9.74
CA SER A 143 5.95 3.46 -10.75
C SER A 143 7.15 2.73 -11.36
N ALA A 144 6.96 1.46 -11.76
CA ALA A 144 7.98 0.70 -12.46
C ALA A 144 7.85 0.98 -13.96
N GLY A 145 8.69 1.89 -14.44
CA GLY A 145 8.86 2.15 -15.86
C GLY A 145 10.34 2.08 -16.22
N ALA A 146 10.64 2.10 -17.51
CA ALA A 146 12.01 2.01 -18.02
C ALA A 146 12.89 3.20 -17.61
N GLU A 147 12.29 4.30 -17.15
CA GLU A 147 12.96 5.53 -16.78
C GLU A 147 12.80 5.87 -15.27
N PRO A 148 13.74 6.65 -14.69
CA PRO A 148 13.61 7.16 -13.33
C PRO A 148 12.34 8.01 -13.18
N HIS A 149 11.57 7.76 -12.12
CA HIS A 149 10.33 8.50 -11.86
C HIS A 149 10.57 9.68 -10.92
N PHE A 150 9.83 10.78 -11.16
CA PHE A 150 9.85 11.93 -10.27
C PHE A 150 9.05 11.67 -8.98
N PHE A 151 9.67 12.02 -7.85
CA PHE A 151 9.09 12.04 -6.51
C PHE A 151 9.40 13.39 -5.86
N GLY A 152 8.38 14.07 -5.34
CA GLY A 152 8.52 15.42 -4.79
C GLY A 152 8.79 15.48 -3.29
N ALA A 153 8.88 16.68 -2.75
CA ALA A 153 9.23 16.92 -1.34
C ALA A 153 8.24 16.33 -0.32
N SER A 154 6.98 16.08 -0.72
CA SER A 154 6.00 15.40 0.13
C SER A 154 6.03 13.88 0.02
N SER A 155 6.84 13.28 -0.86
CA SER A 155 6.96 11.82 -0.97
C SER A 155 7.72 11.19 0.21
N GLY A 156 7.61 9.87 0.37
CA GLY A 156 8.42 9.11 1.31
C GLY A 156 9.92 9.15 0.97
N TYR A 157 10.27 9.35 -0.30
CA TYR A 157 11.62 9.29 -0.88
C TYR A 157 12.56 10.27 -0.21
N SER A 158 12.09 11.51 -0.16
CA SER A 158 12.84 12.65 0.33
C SER A 158 13.12 12.45 1.82
N PHE A 159 12.20 11.78 2.51
CA PHE A 159 12.30 11.44 3.92
C PHE A 159 13.23 10.24 4.18
N THR A 160 13.10 9.14 3.41
CA THR A 160 13.94 7.94 3.58
C THR A 160 15.42 8.21 3.23
N LYS A 161 15.72 9.07 2.24
CA LYS A 161 17.09 9.54 1.95
C LYS A 161 17.75 10.27 3.12
N MET A 162 17.02 11.14 3.81
CA MET A 162 17.55 11.85 4.97
C MET A 162 17.77 10.92 6.16
N PHE A 163 16.89 9.93 6.32
CA PHE A 163 17.06 8.90 7.33
C PHE A 163 18.26 7.99 7.05
N SER A 164 18.52 7.61 5.79
CA SER A 164 19.71 6.82 5.42
C SER A 164 21.02 7.58 5.66
N ALA A 165 21.02 8.91 5.56
CA ALA A 165 22.15 9.75 5.97
C ALA A 165 22.36 9.74 7.50
N SER A 166 21.27 9.67 8.28
CA SER A 166 21.35 9.54 9.74
C SER A 166 21.79 8.13 10.17
N LEU A 167 21.39 7.09 9.43
CA LEU A 167 21.86 5.71 9.59
C LEU A 167 23.31 5.51 9.16
N ARG A 168 23.83 6.29 8.19
CA ARG A 168 25.26 6.23 7.82
C ARG A 168 26.17 6.52 9.02
N SER A 169 25.75 7.41 9.93
CA SER A 169 26.44 7.66 11.21
C SER A 169 26.42 6.44 12.15
N VAL A 170 25.42 5.56 12.02
CA VAL A 170 25.29 4.29 12.77
C VAL A 170 26.07 3.17 12.08
N ARG A 171 26.16 3.19 10.75
CA ARG A 171 26.95 2.26 9.93
C ARG A 171 28.46 2.36 10.20
N GLU A 172 28.93 3.52 10.67
CA GLU A 172 30.31 3.70 11.16
C GLU A 172 30.57 2.96 12.48
N GLN A 173 29.53 2.60 13.24
CA GLN A 173 29.63 1.86 14.50
C GLN A 173 29.37 0.35 14.35
N ALA A 174 28.81 -0.09 13.21
CA ALA A 174 28.55 -1.50 12.89
C ALA A 174 28.64 -1.76 11.36
N PRO A 175 29.78 -2.28 10.85
CA PRO A 175 29.95 -2.55 9.43
C PRO A 175 29.18 -3.82 9.03
N GLY A 176 28.09 -3.66 8.27
CA GLY A 176 27.27 -4.77 7.75
C GLY A 176 25.85 -4.36 7.34
N LEU A 177 25.39 -3.18 7.74
CA LEU A 177 24.06 -2.66 7.43
C LEU A 177 24.01 -2.05 6.02
N THR A 178 23.61 -2.84 5.02
CA THR A 178 23.22 -2.30 3.70
C THR A 178 21.78 -2.68 3.37
N LEU A 179 21.02 -1.71 2.85
CA LEU A 179 19.67 -1.93 2.29
C LEU A 179 19.71 -2.67 0.94
N SER A 180 20.88 -3.10 0.49
CA SER A 180 21.17 -3.58 -0.88
C SER A 180 20.49 -4.91 -1.22
N GLY A 181 20.16 -5.74 -0.22
CA GLY A 181 19.57 -7.07 -0.44
C GLY A 181 18.12 -7.09 -0.92
N ILE A 182 17.48 -5.93 -1.08
CA ILE A 182 16.03 -5.83 -1.35
C ILE A 182 15.67 -6.10 -2.83
N VAL A 183 16.62 -6.02 -3.76
CA VAL A 183 16.29 -5.84 -5.19
C VAL A 183 16.21 -7.13 -6.01
N GLU A 184 16.88 -8.22 -5.63
CA GLU A 184 17.13 -9.27 -6.63
C GLU A 184 16.01 -10.32 -6.79
N LYS A 185 14.95 -10.31 -5.97
CA LYS A 185 13.94 -11.41 -5.97
C LYS A 185 12.54 -11.07 -6.48
N THR A 186 12.17 -9.81 -6.71
CA THR A 186 10.75 -9.44 -6.93
C THR A 186 10.32 -9.18 -8.37
N CYS A 187 11.18 -9.36 -9.38
CA CYS A 187 10.72 -9.47 -10.76
C CYS A 187 10.19 -10.89 -11.04
N VAL A 188 9.12 -11.27 -10.35
CA VAL A 188 8.34 -12.45 -10.74
C VAL A 188 7.85 -12.20 -12.16
N LYS A 189 8.29 -13.03 -13.12
CA LYS A 189 7.79 -13.01 -14.49
C LYS A 189 6.26 -13.00 -14.44
N ARG A 190 5.63 -12.00 -15.08
CA ARG A 190 4.16 -11.94 -15.24
C ARG A 190 3.68 -13.26 -15.84
N THR A 191 3.08 -14.12 -15.02
CA THR A 191 2.12 -15.09 -15.54
C THR A 191 0.85 -14.30 -15.82
N THR A 192 0.44 -14.25 -17.08
CA THR A 192 -0.85 -13.67 -17.45
C THR A 192 -1.94 -14.50 -16.75
N PRO A 193 -2.73 -13.92 -15.83
CA PRO A 193 -3.76 -14.68 -15.15
C PRO A 193 -4.79 -15.18 -16.17
N THR A 194 -5.17 -16.45 -16.07
CA THR A 194 -6.22 -17.01 -16.93
C THR A 194 -7.58 -16.43 -16.49
N PRO A 195 -8.39 -15.88 -17.42
CA PRO A 195 -9.73 -15.41 -17.11
C PRO A 195 -10.57 -16.50 -16.41
N ALA A 196 -11.15 -16.18 -15.26
CA ALA A 196 -11.97 -17.10 -14.50
C ALA A 196 -13.47 -16.95 -14.88
N PRO A 197 -14.24 -18.04 -14.91
CA PRO A 197 -15.68 -17.96 -15.07
C PRO A 197 -16.33 -17.27 -13.86
N LEU A 198 -17.52 -16.73 -14.06
CA LEU A 198 -18.27 -16.11 -12.98
C LEU A 198 -18.67 -17.19 -11.94
N PRO A 199 -18.48 -16.96 -10.63
CA PRO A 199 -18.91 -17.88 -9.60
C PRO A 199 -20.44 -18.02 -9.53
N ASN A 200 -20.92 -18.93 -8.69
CA ASN A 200 -22.36 -19.06 -8.45
C ASN A 200 -22.95 -17.78 -7.81
N ARG A 201 -24.26 -17.59 -7.97
CA ARG A 201 -24.98 -16.41 -7.47
C ARG A 201 -24.74 -16.10 -5.98
N PRO A 202 -24.74 -17.07 -5.05
CA PRO A 202 -24.41 -16.79 -3.65
C PRO A 202 -23.01 -16.19 -3.45
N ILE A 203 -22.00 -16.70 -4.17
CA ILE A 203 -20.63 -16.17 -4.08
C ILE A 203 -20.57 -14.78 -4.70
N VAL A 204 -21.19 -14.56 -5.87
CA VAL A 204 -21.24 -13.23 -6.50
C VAL A 204 -21.83 -12.20 -5.56
N ASN A 205 -23.01 -12.47 -4.99
CA ASN A 205 -23.68 -11.56 -4.07
C ASN A 205 -22.84 -11.27 -2.81
N MET A 206 -22.14 -12.29 -2.29
CA MET A 206 -21.24 -12.13 -1.14
C MET A 206 -20.07 -11.20 -1.50
N LEU A 207 -19.43 -11.40 -2.65
CA LEU A 207 -18.29 -10.60 -3.10
C LEU A 207 -18.70 -9.14 -3.38
N THR A 208 -19.84 -8.93 -4.03
CA THR A 208 -20.31 -7.60 -4.42
C THR A 208 -20.84 -6.84 -3.20
N THR A 209 -21.46 -7.54 -2.23
CA THR A 209 -21.77 -6.98 -0.91
C THR A 209 -20.49 -6.52 -0.19
N ALA A 210 -19.42 -7.33 -0.20
CA ALA A 210 -18.14 -6.93 0.39
C ALA A 210 -17.57 -5.66 -0.26
N TYR A 211 -17.71 -5.50 -1.59
CA TYR A 211 -17.34 -4.25 -2.28
C TYR A 211 -18.17 -3.05 -1.79
N PHE A 212 -19.50 -3.17 -1.74
CA PHE A 212 -20.37 -2.06 -1.31
C PHE A 212 -20.18 -1.69 0.16
N GLU A 213 -19.76 -2.63 0.99
CA GLU A 213 -19.45 -2.36 2.38
C GLU A 213 -18.05 -1.76 2.54
N GLN A 214 -17.03 -2.28 1.86
CA GLN A 214 -15.62 -1.95 2.14
C GLN A 214 -15.02 -0.89 1.20
N VAL A 215 -15.63 -0.58 0.05
CA VAL A 215 -15.07 0.35 -0.95
C VAL A 215 -15.99 1.54 -1.19
N HIS A 216 -17.27 1.26 -1.39
CA HIS A 216 -18.27 2.28 -1.73
C HIS A 216 -18.37 3.44 -0.74
N PRO A 217 -18.23 3.27 0.61
CA PRO A 217 -18.30 4.39 1.55
C PRO A 217 -17.20 5.45 1.36
N GLN A 218 -16.09 5.10 0.70
CA GLN A 218 -15.03 6.04 0.34
C GLN A 218 -15.09 6.50 -1.12
N PHE A 219 -15.56 5.62 -2.00
CA PHE A 219 -15.60 5.84 -3.45
C PHE A 219 -16.98 5.47 -4.02
N PRO A 220 -18.04 6.23 -3.72
CA PRO A 220 -19.41 5.92 -4.14
C PRO A 220 -19.66 6.33 -5.60
N PHE A 221 -18.83 5.87 -6.54
CA PHE A 221 -18.96 6.21 -7.96
C PHE A 221 -20.04 5.38 -8.69
N LEU A 222 -20.63 4.38 -8.04
CA LEU A 222 -21.77 3.61 -8.54
C LEU A 222 -23.05 3.98 -7.77
N HIS A 223 -24.18 3.48 -8.27
CA HIS A 223 -25.47 3.55 -7.59
C HIS A 223 -25.93 2.12 -7.35
N ARG A 224 -26.01 1.70 -6.07
CA ARG A 224 -26.22 0.28 -5.72
C ARG A 224 -27.48 -0.33 -6.38
N PRO A 225 -28.67 0.29 -6.34
CA PRO A 225 -29.86 -0.25 -7.01
C PRO A 225 -29.74 -0.36 -8.54
N THR A 226 -28.90 0.46 -9.17
CA THR A 226 -28.63 0.35 -10.61
C THR A 226 -27.72 -0.84 -10.88
N TYR A 227 -26.68 -1.02 -10.07
CA TYR A 227 -25.76 -2.15 -10.19
C TYR A 227 -26.46 -3.49 -9.91
N GLU A 228 -27.33 -3.58 -8.92
CA GLU A 228 -28.05 -4.84 -8.61
C GLU A 228 -28.89 -5.33 -9.79
N LYS A 229 -29.42 -4.42 -10.62
CA LYS A 229 -30.10 -4.79 -11.89
C LYS A 229 -29.12 -5.33 -12.93
N TRP A 230 -27.91 -4.77 -13.01
CA TRP A 230 -26.86 -5.26 -13.89
C TRP A 230 -26.39 -6.65 -13.47
N GLU A 231 -26.22 -6.87 -12.17
CA GLU A 231 -25.86 -8.17 -11.58
C GLU A 231 -26.91 -9.24 -11.89
N GLU A 232 -28.19 -8.92 -11.68
CA GLU A 232 -29.31 -9.82 -11.99
C GLU A 232 -29.35 -10.23 -13.47
N GLU A 233 -29.18 -9.27 -14.38
CA GLU A 233 -29.14 -9.53 -15.82
C GLU A 233 -27.96 -10.44 -16.21
N VAL A 234 -26.77 -10.16 -15.68
CA VAL A 234 -25.55 -10.93 -15.97
C VAL A 234 -25.67 -12.36 -15.44
N LEU A 235 -26.16 -12.53 -14.22
CA LEU A 235 -26.37 -13.86 -13.62
C LEU A 235 -27.43 -14.66 -14.39
N ALA A 236 -28.57 -14.05 -14.72
CA ALA A 236 -29.62 -14.71 -15.50
C ALA A 236 -29.14 -15.10 -16.92
N ALA A 237 -28.33 -14.26 -17.56
CA ALA A 237 -27.72 -14.58 -18.85
C ALA A 237 -26.74 -15.76 -18.73
N SER A 238 -25.89 -15.76 -17.70
CA SER A 238 -24.95 -16.86 -17.43
C SER A 238 -25.65 -18.19 -17.15
N GLU A 239 -26.72 -18.18 -16.35
CA GLU A 239 -27.53 -19.36 -16.02
C GLU A 239 -28.28 -19.91 -17.24
N SER A 240 -28.69 -19.04 -18.16
CA SER A 240 -29.42 -19.43 -19.38
C SER A 240 -28.53 -19.68 -20.60
N GLY A 241 -27.20 -19.57 -20.46
CA GLY A 241 -26.23 -19.75 -21.55
C GLY A 241 -26.27 -18.63 -22.61
N LYS A 242 -26.82 -17.45 -22.28
CA LYS A 242 -26.86 -16.28 -23.16
C LYS A 242 -25.66 -15.37 -22.91
N THR A 243 -25.29 -14.56 -23.91
CA THR A 243 -24.26 -13.53 -23.73
C THR A 243 -24.83 -12.31 -23.00
N PRO A 244 -24.32 -11.94 -21.82
CA PRO A 244 -24.77 -10.74 -21.11
C PRO A 244 -24.34 -9.45 -21.82
N ASN A 245 -24.89 -8.31 -21.41
CA ASN A 245 -24.36 -7.02 -21.82
C ASN A 245 -22.88 -6.90 -21.37
N PRO A 246 -21.93 -6.63 -22.27
CA PRO A 246 -20.51 -6.59 -21.96
C PRO A 246 -20.14 -5.51 -20.93
N THR A 247 -20.86 -4.38 -20.91
CA THR A 247 -20.62 -3.30 -19.94
C THR A 247 -21.04 -3.72 -18.54
N TYR A 248 -22.18 -4.40 -18.41
CA TYR A 248 -22.67 -4.91 -17.13
C TYR A 248 -21.79 -6.04 -16.62
N ALA A 249 -21.41 -6.96 -17.51
CA ALA A 249 -20.48 -8.04 -17.19
C ALA A 249 -19.14 -7.49 -16.69
N PHE A 250 -18.59 -6.44 -17.32
CA PHE A 250 -17.37 -5.78 -16.85
C PHE A 250 -17.50 -5.36 -15.38
N PHE A 251 -18.57 -4.66 -15.01
CA PHE A 251 -18.75 -4.20 -13.63
C PHE A 251 -18.92 -5.35 -12.66
N VAL A 252 -19.68 -6.39 -13.01
CA VAL A 252 -19.88 -7.57 -12.16
C VAL A 252 -18.54 -8.28 -11.91
N TYR A 253 -17.74 -8.53 -12.95
CA TYR A 253 -16.42 -9.14 -12.79
C TYR A 253 -15.46 -8.26 -11.98
N ALA A 254 -15.38 -6.96 -12.28
CA ALA A 254 -14.51 -6.02 -11.59
C ALA A 254 -14.87 -5.90 -10.10
N LEU A 255 -16.15 -5.77 -9.76
CA LEU A 255 -16.60 -5.68 -8.37
C LEU A 255 -16.41 -7.00 -7.63
N CYS A 256 -16.65 -8.15 -8.27
CA CYS A 256 -16.33 -9.45 -7.66
C CYS A 256 -14.83 -9.59 -7.37
N ALA A 257 -13.96 -9.15 -8.29
CA ALA A 257 -12.51 -9.20 -8.11
C ALA A 257 -12.06 -8.33 -6.94
N VAL A 258 -12.57 -7.10 -6.84
CA VAL A 258 -12.29 -6.22 -5.69
C VAL A 258 -12.87 -6.79 -4.39
N GLY A 259 -14.10 -7.29 -4.44
CA GLY A 259 -14.78 -7.95 -3.33
C GLY A 259 -13.97 -9.12 -2.77
N ALA A 260 -13.39 -9.93 -3.66
CA ALA A 260 -12.58 -11.09 -3.30
C ALA A 260 -11.28 -10.68 -2.60
N LEU A 261 -10.70 -9.52 -2.94
CA LEU A 261 -9.54 -8.94 -2.23
C LEU A 261 -9.91 -8.32 -0.88
N THR A 262 -11.19 -7.97 -0.66
CA THR A 262 -11.67 -7.36 0.59
C THR A 262 -12.28 -8.36 1.59
N GLY A 263 -12.44 -9.62 1.18
CA GLY A 263 -13.04 -10.68 1.97
C GLY A 263 -12.06 -11.79 2.38
N PRO A 264 -12.55 -12.91 2.94
CA PRO A 264 -11.71 -14.04 3.38
C PRO A 264 -11.03 -14.79 2.22
N LEU A 265 -11.40 -14.51 0.98
CA LEU A 265 -10.84 -15.13 -0.22
C LEU A 265 -9.59 -14.42 -0.77
N ALA A 266 -9.10 -13.42 -0.04
CA ALA A 266 -8.01 -12.61 -0.51
C ALA A 266 -6.66 -13.32 -0.33
N GLY A 267 -6.14 -13.86 -1.43
CA GLY A 267 -4.98 -14.75 -1.46
C GLY A 267 -5.21 -16.00 -2.31
N ALA A 268 -6.46 -16.26 -2.73
CA ALA A 268 -6.75 -17.23 -3.79
C ALA A 268 -6.39 -16.66 -5.17
N THR A 269 -6.28 -17.51 -6.19
CA THR A 269 -6.11 -17.10 -7.61
C THR A 269 -7.38 -16.53 -8.26
N LEU A 270 -8.49 -16.61 -7.54
CA LEU A 270 -9.81 -16.17 -7.99
C LEU A 270 -9.86 -14.66 -8.31
N PRO A 271 -9.33 -13.74 -7.49
CA PRO A 271 -9.38 -12.31 -7.77
C PRO A 271 -8.61 -11.92 -9.04
N GLU A 272 -7.44 -12.52 -9.32
CA GLU A 272 -6.74 -12.24 -10.58
C GLU A 272 -7.49 -12.79 -11.78
N GLY A 273 -8.07 -13.99 -11.70
CA GLY A 273 -8.85 -14.56 -12.80
C GLY A 273 -10.13 -13.77 -13.09
N LEU A 274 -10.84 -13.30 -12.06
CA LEU A 274 -12.03 -12.45 -12.23
C LEU A 274 -11.65 -11.08 -12.81
N TYR A 275 -10.52 -10.51 -12.39
CA TYR A 275 -10.03 -9.25 -12.94
C TYR A 275 -9.59 -9.40 -14.40
N ALA A 276 -8.90 -10.49 -14.75
CA ALA A 276 -8.53 -10.78 -16.14
C ALA A 276 -9.77 -10.92 -17.05
N ALA A 277 -10.86 -11.50 -16.53
CA ALA A 277 -12.14 -11.52 -17.24
C ALA A 277 -12.73 -10.11 -17.44
N ALA A 278 -12.61 -9.22 -16.45
CA ALA A 278 -12.99 -7.82 -16.60
C ALA A 278 -12.09 -7.07 -17.61
N GLU A 279 -10.78 -7.31 -17.60
CA GLU A 279 -9.83 -6.67 -18.53
C GLU A 279 -10.17 -6.97 -19.99
N ASN A 280 -10.62 -8.19 -20.31
CA ASN A 280 -11.07 -8.56 -21.66
C ASN A 280 -12.29 -7.75 -22.15
N LEU A 281 -13.07 -7.18 -21.23
CA LEU A 281 -14.24 -6.36 -21.53
C LEU A 281 -13.94 -4.85 -21.46
N PHE A 282 -12.77 -4.47 -20.93
CA PHE A 282 -12.42 -3.07 -20.65
C PHE A 282 -12.40 -2.21 -21.92
N GLU A 283 -11.79 -2.70 -23.00
CA GLU A 283 -11.72 -1.98 -24.28
C GLU A 283 -13.12 -1.62 -24.80
N HIS A 284 -14.08 -2.56 -24.73
CA HIS A 284 -15.45 -2.33 -25.13
C HIS A 284 -16.10 -1.16 -24.36
N VAL A 285 -15.92 -1.13 -23.04
CA VAL A 285 -16.48 -0.06 -22.19
C VAL A 285 -15.79 1.27 -22.48
N MET A 286 -14.48 1.27 -22.74
CA MET A 286 -13.71 2.48 -23.03
C MET A 286 -14.09 3.13 -24.37
N LEU A 287 -14.40 2.34 -25.39
CA LEU A 287 -14.82 2.84 -26.71
C LEU A 287 -16.14 3.63 -26.69
N GLN A 288 -16.93 3.50 -25.63
CA GLN A 288 -18.21 4.22 -25.50
C GLN A 288 -18.04 5.69 -25.07
N ASN A 289 -16.87 6.07 -24.54
CA ASN A 289 -16.58 7.41 -23.98
C ASN A 289 -17.72 7.96 -23.11
N SER A 290 -18.21 7.14 -22.18
CA SER A 290 -19.40 7.40 -21.38
C SER A 290 -19.04 7.59 -19.90
N LEU A 291 -20.07 7.85 -19.07
CA LEU A 291 -19.91 7.88 -17.62
C LEU A 291 -19.40 6.52 -17.10
N GLU A 292 -19.89 5.44 -17.70
CA GLU A 292 -19.49 4.07 -17.42
C GLU A 292 -18.00 3.82 -17.76
N SER A 293 -17.45 4.45 -18.80
CA SER A 293 -16.01 4.39 -19.10
C SER A 293 -15.17 4.94 -17.93
N ILE A 294 -15.59 6.05 -17.32
CA ILE A 294 -14.88 6.63 -16.17
C ILE A 294 -15.05 5.76 -14.93
N GLN A 295 -16.27 5.25 -14.69
CA GLN A 295 -16.55 4.31 -13.59
C GLN A 295 -15.71 3.03 -13.75
N ALA A 296 -15.47 2.57 -14.97
CA ALA A 296 -14.62 1.41 -15.25
C ALA A 296 -13.16 1.65 -14.87
N ILE A 297 -12.59 2.81 -15.20
CA ILE A 297 -11.24 3.18 -14.76
C ILE A 297 -11.15 3.23 -13.23
N LEU A 298 -12.16 3.82 -12.58
CA LEU A 298 -12.21 3.86 -11.11
C LEU A 298 -12.30 2.46 -10.49
N ALA A 299 -13.06 1.55 -11.09
CA ALA A 299 -13.12 0.14 -10.66
C ALA A 299 -11.76 -0.55 -10.79
N CYS A 300 -11.06 -0.39 -11.92
CA CYS A 300 -9.68 -0.87 -12.09
C CYS A 300 -8.70 -0.27 -11.08
N ALA A 301 -8.88 1.01 -10.72
CA ALA A 301 -8.06 1.65 -9.70
C ALA A 301 -8.31 1.06 -8.31
N MET A 302 -9.56 0.74 -7.98
CA MET A 302 -9.91 0.08 -6.72
C MET A 302 -9.32 -1.32 -6.61
N TYR A 303 -9.24 -2.06 -7.72
CA TYR A 303 -8.53 -3.33 -7.79
C TYR A 303 -7.02 -3.14 -7.62
N SER A 304 -6.42 -2.24 -8.39
CA SER A 304 -4.96 -1.99 -8.39
C SER A 304 -4.44 -1.46 -7.04
N LEU A 305 -5.29 -0.82 -6.24
CA LEU A 305 -4.97 -0.41 -4.87
C LEU A 305 -4.81 -1.58 -3.87
N ARG A 306 -5.39 -2.74 -4.18
CA ARG A 306 -5.55 -3.91 -3.29
C ARG A 306 -4.90 -5.18 -3.83
N SER A 307 -4.37 -5.14 -5.05
CA SER A 307 -3.73 -6.28 -5.69
C SER A 307 -2.26 -5.98 -5.93
N PRO A 308 -1.36 -6.97 -5.78
CA PRO A 308 0.02 -6.85 -6.26
C PRO A 308 0.07 -6.77 -7.80
N VAL A 309 -0.95 -7.28 -8.48
CA VAL A 309 -1.12 -7.26 -9.94
C VAL A 309 -2.10 -6.13 -10.32
N GLY A 310 -1.78 -5.34 -11.34
CA GLY A 310 -2.60 -4.21 -11.74
C GLY A 310 -1.83 -3.09 -12.41
N VAL A 311 -2.56 -2.10 -12.92
CA VAL A 311 -2.03 -0.90 -13.57
C VAL A 311 -1.64 0.13 -12.51
N SER A 312 -0.70 1.03 -12.80
CA SER A 312 -0.32 2.11 -11.88
C SER A 312 -1.54 2.94 -11.48
N VAL A 313 -1.80 3.05 -10.18
CA VAL A 313 -2.93 3.82 -9.64
C VAL A 313 -2.81 5.31 -10.00
N TRP A 314 -1.60 5.84 -10.09
CA TRP A 314 -1.33 7.21 -10.57
C TRP A 314 -1.80 7.42 -12.01
N MET A 315 -1.57 6.44 -12.89
CA MET A 315 -2.01 6.53 -14.28
C MET A 315 -3.54 6.45 -14.37
N LEU A 316 -4.16 5.50 -13.66
CA LEU A 316 -5.61 5.34 -13.64
C LEU A 316 -6.31 6.57 -13.03
N SER A 317 -5.79 7.14 -11.94
CA SER A 317 -6.35 8.34 -11.33
C SER A 317 -6.28 9.54 -12.27
N GLY A 318 -5.13 9.74 -12.93
CA GLY A 318 -4.96 10.80 -13.91
C GLY A 318 -5.85 10.63 -15.15
N LEU A 319 -6.03 9.39 -15.62
CA LEU A 319 -6.90 9.09 -16.76
C LEU A 319 -8.38 9.36 -16.41
N ALA A 320 -8.87 8.85 -15.29
CA ALA A 320 -10.24 9.07 -14.82
C ALA A 320 -10.54 10.56 -14.65
N LEU A 321 -9.61 11.32 -14.05
CA LEU A 321 -9.77 12.75 -13.88
C LEU A 321 -9.82 13.47 -15.22
N ARG A 322 -8.91 13.18 -16.15
CA ARG A 322 -8.90 13.81 -17.49
C ARG A 322 -10.18 13.54 -18.27
N GLN A 323 -10.73 12.33 -18.22
CA GLN A 323 -12.02 12.03 -18.84
C GLN A 323 -13.19 12.75 -18.17
N CYS A 324 -13.16 12.94 -16.84
CA CYS A 324 -14.14 13.81 -16.18
C CYS A 324 -14.08 15.25 -16.71
N LEU A 325 -12.90 15.75 -17.03
CA LEU A 325 -12.73 17.09 -17.60
C LEU A 325 -13.25 17.16 -19.04
N GLU A 326 -12.97 16.14 -19.86
CA GLU A 326 -13.45 16.02 -21.24
C GLU A 326 -14.99 16.04 -21.30
N LEU A 327 -15.66 15.29 -20.42
CA LEU A 327 -17.12 15.28 -20.32
C LEU A 327 -17.70 16.50 -19.55
N GLY A 328 -16.84 17.40 -19.06
CA GLY A 328 -17.25 18.60 -18.34
C GLY A 328 -17.84 18.38 -16.95
N LEU A 329 -17.59 17.22 -16.31
CA LEU A 329 -18.20 16.85 -15.02
C LEU A 329 -17.75 17.73 -13.84
N HIS A 330 -16.63 18.44 -13.99
CA HIS A 330 -16.12 19.43 -13.04
C HIS A 330 -16.91 20.75 -13.04
N ARG A 331 -17.77 20.95 -14.04
CA ARG A 331 -18.58 22.15 -14.21
C ARG A 331 -20.04 21.93 -13.83
N LYS A 332 -20.69 22.99 -13.37
CA LYS A 332 -22.14 23.10 -13.13
C LYS A 332 -22.84 23.23 -14.48
N ILE A 333 -22.85 22.13 -15.22
CA ILE A 333 -23.53 22.04 -16.51
C ILE A 333 -25.01 21.79 -16.26
N ARG A 334 -25.87 22.61 -16.86
CA ARG A 334 -27.29 22.27 -16.98
C ARG A 334 -27.45 21.30 -18.13
N TRP A 335 -27.55 20.01 -17.85
CA TRP A 335 -27.91 18.99 -18.86
C TRP A 335 -29.37 19.12 -19.37
N SER A 336 -29.98 20.31 -19.26
CA SER A 336 -31.38 20.68 -19.52
C SER A 336 -31.97 20.30 -20.88
N LYS A 337 -31.17 19.83 -21.84
CA LYS A 337 -31.67 19.30 -23.11
C LYS A 337 -32.04 17.82 -23.05
N MET A 338 -31.65 17.11 -21.98
CA MET A 338 -32.00 15.71 -21.75
C MET A 338 -33.20 15.60 -20.79
N LYS A 339 -33.90 14.47 -20.83
CA LYS A 339 -34.90 14.14 -19.81
C LYS A 339 -34.22 14.18 -18.43
N PRO A 340 -34.87 14.76 -17.40
CA PRO A 340 -34.31 14.77 -16.06
C PRO A 340 -34.10 13.32 -15.59
N ASP A 341 -32.89 13.02 -15.15
CA ASP A 341 -32.51 11.73 -14.58
C ASP A 341 -31.64 12.03 -13.36
N LEU A 342 -32.30 12.12 -12.19
CA LEU A 342 -31.63 12.52 -10.95
C LEU A 342 -30.54 11.52 -10.53
N VAL A 343 -30.70 10.24 -10.86
CA VAL A 343 -29.70 9.21 -10.58
C VAL A 343 -28.44 9.50 -11.39
N LYS A 344 -28.58 9.78 -12.70
CA LYS A 344 -27.43 10.16 -13.54
C LYS A 344 -26.80 11.49 -13.13
N ASP A 345 -27.61 12.47 -12.76
CA ASP A 345 -27.11 13.78 -12.31
C ASP A 345 -26.27 13.65 -11.02
N GLU A 346 -26.72 12.85 -10.05
CA GLU A 346 -25.94 12.53 -8.86
C GLU A 346 -24.70 11.70 -9.18
N LEU A 347 -24.80 10.69 -10.05
CA LEU A 347 -23.65 9.87 -10.44
C LEU A 347 -22.55 10.69 -11.13
N ARG A 348 -22.89 11.68 -11.97
CA ARG A 348 -21.88 12.58 -12.56
C ARG A 348 -21.08 13.32 -11.50
N LYS A 349 -21.75 13.86 -10.47
CA LYS A 349 -21.09 14.52 -9.33
C LYS A 349 -20.22 13.53 -8.57
N ARG A 350 -20.77 12.36 -8.23
CA ARG A 350 -20.06 11.30 -7.48
C ARG A 350 -18.81 10.82 -8.22
N VAL A 351 -18.90 10.54 -9.52
CA VAL A 351 -17.78 10.09 -10.35
C VAL A 351 -16.66 11.14 -10.38
N PHE A 352 -16.99 12.40 -10.63
CA PHE A 352 -16.00 13.48 -10.59
C PHE A 352 -15.30 13.57 -9.24
N TRP A 353 -16.07 13.62 -8.15
CA TRP A 353 -15.50 13.78 -6.81
C TRP A 353 -14.73 12.55 -6.32
N CYS A 354 -15.08 11.34 -6.79
CA CYS A 354 -14.29 10.12 -6.57
C CYS A 354 -12.96 10.16 -7.32
N ALA A 355 -12.96 10.58 -8.60
CA ALA A 355 -11.73 10.76 -9.38
C ALA A 355 -10.84 11.84 -8.77
N TYR A 356 -11.42 12.97 -8.35
CA TYR A 356 -10.74 14.03 -7.59
C TYR A 356 -10.11 13.49 -6.31
N ASN A 357 -10.87 12.75 -5.49
CA ASN A 357 -10.37 12.19 -4.23
C ASN A 357 -9.15 11.29 -4.46
N LEU A 358 -9.25 10.39 -5.45
CA LEU A 358 -8.17 9.47 -5.80
C LEU A 358 -6.93 10.21 -6.33
N ASP A 359 -7.11 11.16 -7.27
CA ASP A 359 -6.01 11.98 -7.81
C ASP A 359 -5.24 12.70 -6.70
N ARG A 360 -5.96 13.40 -5.80
CA ARG A 360 -5.32 14.11 -4.68
C ARG A 360 -4.58 13.19 -3.74
N ALA A 361 -5.20 12.06 -3.38
CA ALA A 361 -4.58 11.10 -2.48
C ALA A 361 -3.24 10.59 -3.05
N VAL A 362 -3.22 10.20 -4.33
CA VAL A 362 -2.03 9.65 -4.98
C VAL A 362 -0.99 10.75 -5.25
N ALA A 363 -1.40 11.89 -5.81
CA ALA A 363 -0.50 13.01 -6.14
C ALA A 363 0.27 13.50 -4.92
N ILE A 364 -0.42 13.80 -3.83
CA ILE A 364 0.18 14.37 -2.62
C ILE A 364 1.05 13.33 -1.91
N THR A 365 0.66 12.05 -1.92
CA THR A 365 1.48 10.96 -1.38
C THR A 365 2.78 10.79 -2.16
N LEU A 366 2.77 10.98 -3.48
CA LEU A 366 3.96 10.92 -4.35
C LEU A 366 4.73 12.24 -4.46
N GLY A 367 4.21 13.33 -3.89
CA GLY A 367 4.75 14.68 -4.09
C GLY A 367 4.68 15.18 -5.51
N ARG A 368 3.71 14.71 -6.28
CA ARG A 368 3.43 15.18 -7.65
C ARG A 368 2.40 16.30 -7.62
N PRO A 369 2.41 17.22 -8.62
CA PRO A 369 1.35 18.19 -8.79
C PRO A 369 0.00 17.49 -8.96
N VAL A 370 -1.05 18.10 -8.43
CA VAL A 370 -2.42 17.61 -8.54
C VAL A 370 -3.02 17.93 -9.92
N GLY A 371 -3.95 17.11 -10.41
CA GLY A 371 -4.34 17.12 -11.83
C GLY A 371 -5.30 18.24 -12.29
N ILE A 372 -5.87 19.00 -11.36
CA ILE A 372 -6.75 20.16 -11.61
C ILE A 372 -6.58 21.14 -10.45
N THR A 373 -6.79 22.44 -10.60
CA THR A 373 -6.84 23.37 -9.46
C THR A 373 -8.26 23.53 -8.94
N ASP A 374 -8.43 23.72 -7.63
CA ASP A 374 -9.75 23.87 -7.00
C ASP A 374 -10.50 25.11 -7.52
N HIS A 375 -9.78 26.11 -8.06
CA HIS A 375 -10.37 27.29 -8.70
C HIS A 375 -11.18 26.96 -9.98
N ASP A 376 -10.82 25.87 -10.68
CA ASP A 376 -11.47 25.50 -11.94
C ASP A 376 -12.72 24.63 -11.73
N ILE A 377 -13.08 24.34 -10.48
CA ILE A 377 -14.18 23.46 -10.10
C ILE A 377 -15.36 24.32 -9.62
N ASP A 378 -16.51 24.17 -10.28
CA ASP A 378 -17.76 24.85 -9.87
C ASP A 378 -18.96 23.89 -9.70
N VAL A 379 -18.74 22.58 -9.92
CA VAL A 379 -19.71 21.54 -9.60
C VAL A 379 -19.91 21.40 -8.08
N GLU A 380 -21.15 21.20 -7.66
CA GLU A 380 -21.50 21.01 -6.26
C GLU A 380 -21.06 19.64 -5.74
N PHE A 381 -20.92 19.49 -4.41
CA PHE A 381 -20.72 18.18 -3.80
C PHE A 381 -21.90 17.24 -4.10
N PRO A 382 -21.68 15.90 -4.06
CA PRO A 382 -22.76 14.94 -4.13
C PRO A 382 -23.78 15.21 -3.02
N SER A 383 -25.06 14.97 -3.31
CA SER A 383 -26.09 15.08 -2.28
C SER A 383 -25.86 14.03 -1.20
N ASP A 384 -25.87 14.43 0.08
CA ASP A 384 -25.66 13.53 1.21
C ASP A 384 -26.95 12.72 1.48
N ILE A 385 -27.21 11.71 0.65
CA ILE A 385 -28.42 10.90 0.65
C ILE A 385 -28.08 9.44 0.32
N ASN A 386 -28.82 8.48 0.91
CA ASN A 386 -28.65 7.06 0.62
C ASN A 386 -29.10 6.73 -0.81
N ASP A 387 -28.47 5.71 -1.41
CA ASP A 387 -28.79 5.27 -2.78
C ASP A 387 -30.27 4.86 -2.92
N GLU A 388 -30.83 4.14 -1.94
CA GLU A 388 -32.24 3.73 -1.94
C GLU A 388 -33.25 4.89 -1.97
N ASP A 389 -32.81 6.08 -1.54
CA ASP A 389 -33.65 7.27 -1.46
C ASP A 389 -33.57 8.14 -2.74
N ILE A 390 -32.82 7.71 -3.78
CA ILE A 390 -32.71 8.38 -5.07
C ILE A 390 -33.45 7.58 -6.15
N THR A 391 -34.42 8.19 -6.81
CA THR A 391 -35.08 7.62 -8.00
C THR A 391 -34.88 8.54 -9.21
N ILE A 392 -35.14 8.03 -10.42
CA ILE A 392 -34.96 8.78 -11.68
C ILE A 392 -35.71 10.12 -11.65
N ASP A 393 -36.94 10.10 -11.13
CA ASP A 393 -37.86 11.25 -11.20
C ASP A 393 -37.89 12.11 -9.93
N ARG A 394 -37.50 11.55 -8.76
CA ARG A 394 -37.56 12.28 -7.47
C ARG A 394 -36.59 11.75 -6.41
N LEU A 395 -36.32 12.60 -5.42
CA LEU A 395 -35.72 12.20 -4.14
C LEU A 395 -36.84 11.74 -3.19
N LEU A 396 -36.65 10.60 -2.53
CA LEU A 396 -37.60 10.06 -1.54
C LEU A 396 -37.43 10.68 -0.16
N ARG A 397 -36.24 11.22 0.11
CA ARG A 397 -35.89 11.95 1.33
C ARG A 397 -35.07 13.19 1.00
N GLU A 398 -35.09 14.16 1.91
CA GLU A 398 -34.21 15.31 1.81
C GLU A 398 -32.76 14.92 2.09
N PRO A 399 -31.78 15.48 1.35
CA PRO A 399 -30.37 15.30 1.66
C PRO A 399 -30.04 15.80 3.06
N ARG A 400 -29.14 15.09 3.73
CA ARG A 400 -28.60 15.44 5.05
C ARG A 400 -27.95 16.81 5.02
N ARG A 401 -28.23 17.64 6.03
CA ARG A 401 -27.75 19.04 6.11
C ARG A 401 -26.86 19.31 7.32
N SER A 402 -26.96 18.51 8.37
CA SER A 402 -26.20 18.67 9.60
C SER A 402 -25.34 17.44 9.93
N HIS A 403 -24.21 17.66 10.60
CA HIS A 403 -23.35 16.58 11.10
C HIS A 403 -24.00 15.78 12.24
N THR A 404 -25.03 16.34 12.89
CA THR A 404 -25.83 15.72 13.97
C THR A 404 -26.92 14.78 13.45
N GLU A 405 -27.23 14.82 12.14
CA GLU A 405 -28.14 13.87 11.51
C GLU A 405 -27.39 12.55 11.22
N PRO A 406 -28.10 11.41 11.20
CA PRO A 406 -27.48 10.12 10.94
C PRO A 406 -26.77 10.12 9.59
N ALA A 407 -25.55 9.59 9.57
CA ALA A 407 -24.77 9.49 8.33
C ALA A 407 -25.47 8.60 7.28
N THR A 408 -25.18 8.88 6.02
CA THR A 408 -25.64 8.13 4.84
C THR A 408 -24.50 7.30 4.25
N THR A 409 -24.77 6.54 3.19
CA THR A 409 -23.76 5.79 2.43
C THR A 409 -22.66 6.67 1.83
N VAL A 410 -22.91 7.97 1.62
CA VAL A 410 -21.97 8.90 0.96
C VAL A 410 -21.36 9.94 1.90
N SER A 411 -21.87 10.11 3.12
CA SER A 411 -21.39 11.13 4.08
C SER A 411 -19.87 11.04 4.31
N SER A 412 -19.34 9.82 4.41
CA SER A 412 -17.90 9.57 4.62
C SER A 412 -17.05 10.01 3.45
N ALA A 413 -17.50 9.72 2.22
CA ALA A 413 -16.82 10.14 1.01
C ALA A 413 -16.79 11.67 0.93
N ILE A 414 -17.92 12.36 1.16
CA ILE A 414 -18.00 13.82 1.17
C ILE A 414 -17.03 14.41 2.22
N HIS A 415 -17.01 13.85 3.42
CA HIS A 415 -16.11 14.29 4.48
C HIS A 415 -14.63 14.09 4.11
N THR A 416 -14.30 12.98 3.45
CA THR A 416 -12.94 12.68 2.94
C THR A 416 -12.55 13.62 1.81
N ILE A 417 -13.46 13.95 0.89
CA ILE A 417 -13.22 14.91 -0.20
C ILE A 417 -12.86 16.29 0.36
N ARG A 418 -13.54 16.74 1.42
CA ARG A 418 -13.19 18.00 2.11
C ARG A 418 -11.77 17.97 2.66
N LEU A 419 -11.31 16.84 3.21
CA LEU A 419 -9.91 16.68 3.60
C LEU A 419 -8.96 16.79 2.41
N ARG A 420 -9.33 16.25 1.24
CA ARG A 420 -8.50 16.34 0.03
C ARG A 420 -8.36 17.77 -0.49
N GLN A 421 -9.38 18.62 -0.33
CA GLN A 421 -9.25 20.05 -0.59
C GLN A 421 -8.26 20.72 0.37
N LEU A 422 -8.31 20.37 1.67
CA LEU A 422 -7.30 20.83 2.63
C LEU A 422 -5.90 20.34 2.28
N TRP A 423 -5.75 19.11 1.77
CA TRP A 423 -4.46 18.61 1.30
C TRP A 423 -3.96 19.38 0.06
N ALA A 424 -4.82 19.70 -0.90
CA ALA A 424 -4.45 20.49 -2.06
C ALA A 424 -4.02 21.91 -1.67
N LYS A 425 -4.77 22.54 -0.76
CA LYS A 425 -4.39 23.82 -0.14
C LYS A 425 -3.04 23.72 0.56
N MET A 426 -2.85 22.71 1.42
CA MET A 426 -1.58 22.43 2.09
C MET A 426 -0.44 22.31 1.07
N GLN A 427 -0.62 21.56 -0.01
CA GLN A 427 0.41 21.41 -1.05
C GLN A 427 0.79 22.77 -1.65
N SER A 428 -0.20 23.61 -1.97
CA SER A 428 0.06 24.92 -2.58
C SER A 428 0.76 25.92 -1.64
N VAL A 429 0.53 25.84 -0.32
CA VAL A 429 1.07 26.83 0.65
C VAL A 429 2.28 26.34 1.43
N VAL A 430 2.42 25.01 1.62
CA VAL A 430 3.50 24.39 2.40
C VAL A 430 4.62 23.87 1.51
N TYR A 431 4.27 23.36 0.32
CA TYR A 431 5.20 22.75 -0.62
C TYR A 431 5.48 23.65 -1.83
N THR A 432 5.52 24.96 -1.62
CA THR A 432 5.94 25.94 -2.63
C THR A 432 7.32 25.60 -3.20
N GLN A 433 7.61 26.03 -4.44
CA GLN A 433 8.83 25.67 -5.19
C GLN A 433 10.09 25.62 -4.33
N VAL A 434 10.97 24.64 -4.65
CA VAL A 434 12.22 24.31 -3.93
C VAL A 434 12.92 25.57 -3.42
N GLY A 435 12.92 25.76 -2.09
CA GLY A 435 13.62 26.85 -1.41
C GLY A 435 12.73 27.90 -0.72
N ALA A 436 11.41 27.92 -0.97
CA ALA A 436 10.49 28.80 -0.24
C ALA A 436 10.00 28.13 1.06
N GLU A 437 10.37 28.70 2.21
CA GLU A 437 9.89 28.22 3.51
C GLU A 437 8.47 28.72 3.82
N ALA A 438 7.56 27.78 4.07
CA ALA A 438 6.25 28.12 4.61
C ALA A 438 6.38 28.65 6.04
N SER A 439 5.92 29.88 6.29
CA SER A 439 5.99 30.47 7.63
C SER A 439 5.33 29.58 8.71
N ILE A 440 5.82 29.64 9.95
CA ILE A 440 5.27 28.89 11.09
C ILE A 440 3.76 29.15 11.25
N GLY A 441 3.32 30.40 11.04
CA GLY A 441 1.91 30.77 11.12
C GLY A 441 1.02 30.07 10.09
N ILE A 442 1.53 29.78 8.88
CA ILE A 442 0.78 29.00 7.86
C ILE A 442 0.62 27.55 8.34
N VAL A 443 1.66 26.97 8.92
CA VAL A 443 1.63 25.59 9.43
C VAL A 443 0.63 25.46 10.58
N GLU A 444 0.64 26.39 11.53
CA GLU A 444 -0.32 26.42 12.65
C GLU A 444 -1.77 26.63 12.17
N ALA A 445 -1.98 27.51 11.19
CA ALA A 445 -3.29 27.71 10.58
C ALA A 445 -3.81 26.43 9.91
N MET A 446 -2.96 25.76 9.13
CA MET A 446 -3.31 24.48 8.50
C MET A 446 -3.62 23.39 9.55
N LYS A 447 -2.83 23.30 10.62
CA LYS A 447 -3.08 22.38 11.74
C LYS A 447 -4.46 22.62 12.35
N LYS A 448 -4.84 23.88 12.58
CA LYS A 448 -6.16 24.26 13.09
C LYS A 448 -7.30 23.83 12.15
N GLU A 449 -7.13 24.02 10.84
CA GLU A 449 -8.11 23.57 9.85
C GLU A 449 -8.28 22.04 9.84
N PHE A 450 -7.20 21.27 10.00
CA PHE A 450 -7.28 19.82 10.15
C PHE A 450 -7.99 19.40 11.44
N THR A 451 -7.77 20.10 12.56
CA THR A 451 -8.49 19.84 13.81
C THR A 451 -9.98 20.12 13.67
N MET A 452 -10.35 21.25 13.07
CA MET A 452 -11.76 21.59 12.79
C MET A 452 -12.42 20.55 11.88
N TRP A 453 -11.69 20.06 10.87
CA TRP A 453 -12.18 18.98 10.03
C TRP A 453 -12.50 17.72 10.85
N LEU A 454 -11.57 17.27 11.70
CA LEU A 454 -11.78 16.08 12.55
C LEU A 454 -12.96 16.25 13.52
N GLU A 455 -13.13 17.44 14.10
CA GLU A 455 -14.25 17.76 15.00
C GLU A 455 -15.60 17.73 14.28
N SER A 456 -15.63 18.10 12.99
CA SER A 456 -16.83 18.07 12.14
C SER A 456 -17.16 16.69 11.53
N ALA A 457 -16.47 15.64 11.97
CA ALA A 457 -16.69 14.28 11.48
C ALA A 457 -18.14 13.82 11.73
N PRO A 458 -18.78 13.16 10.74
CA PRO A 458 -20.15 12.69 10.88
C PRO A 458 -20.27 11.63 11.99
N GLU A 459 -21.39 11.62 12.69
CA GLU A 459 -21.66 10.63 13.74
C GLU A 459 -21.75 9.20 13.15
N GLN A 460 -21.26 8.23 13.92
CA GLN A 460 -20.94 6.87 13.47
C GLN A 460 -22.13 6.21 12.77
N LEU A 461 -21.93 5.65 11.57
CA LEU A 461 -22.87 4.69 11.01
C LEU A 461 -22.93 3.47 11.93
N ALA A 462 -24.11 3.15 12.48
CA ALA A 462 -24.31 1.94 13.29
C ALA A 462 -23.88 0.67 12.53
N SER A 463 -24.06 0.68 11.21
CA SER A 463 -23.63 -0.38 10.28
C SER A 463 -22.11 -0.66 10.33
N ASN A 464 -21.25 0.32 10.63
CA ASN A 464 -19.79 0.11 10.61
C ASN A 464 -19.27 -0.82 11.72
N ARG A 465 -19.98 -0.89 12.85
CA ARG A 465 -19.68 -1.87 13.92
C ARG A 465 -20.25 -3.25 13.60
N MET A 466 -21.35 -3.31 12.85
CA MET A 466 -22.02 -4.55 12.49
C MET A 466 -21.39 -5.24 11.27
N ASN A 467 -20.85 -4.46 10.33
CA ASN A 467 -20.32 -4.94 9.05
C ASN A 467 -18.78 -4.94 9.01
N ASN A 468 -18.11 -4.87 10.17
CA ASN A 468 -16.65 -4.83 10.29
C ASN A 468 -15.98 -3.85 9.31
N ASN A 469 -16.47 -2.61 9.23
CA ASN A 469 -15.90 -1.61 8.33
C ASN A 469 -15.22 -0.50 9.14
N ALA A 470 -13.94 -0.24 8.85
CA ALA A 470 -13.21 0.89 9.41
C ALA A 470 -13.63 2.24 8.80
N PHE A 471 -14.09 2.27 7.55
CA PHE A 471 -14.41 3.51 6.85
C PHE A 471 -15.63 4.19 7.48
N ALA A 472 -15.63 5.52 7.52
CA ALA A 472 -16.60 6.34 8.28
C ALA A 472 -16.61 6.15 9.81
N SER A 473 -15.65 5.41 10.37
CA SER A 473 -15.45 5.34 11.82
C SER A 473 -14.66 6.54 12.34
N ARG A 474 -14.77 6.82 13.65
CA ARG A 474 -14.00 7.89 14.27
C ARG A 474 -12.50 7.57 14.27
N GLU A 475 -12.16 6.29 14.39
CA GLU A 475 -10.80 5.78 14.31
C GLU A 475 -10.20 6.07 12.92
N TRP A 476 -10.97 5.89 11.85
CA TRP A 476 -10.53 6.19 10.48
C TRP A 476 -10.32 7.69 10.25
N PHE A 477 -11.21 8.55 10.71
CA PHE A 477 -11.01 10.00 10.59
C PHE A 477 -9.81 10.47 11.43
N SER A 478 -9.62 9.90 12.62
CA SER A 478 -8.43 10.14 13.44
C SER A 478 -7.14 9.72 12.73
N LEU A 479 -7.14 8.54 12.08
CA LEU A 479 -6.03 8.06 11.27
C LEU A 479 -5.68 9.04 10.15
N MET A 480 -6.68 9.51 9.40
CA MET A 480 -6.50 10.49 8.32
C MET A 480 -6.02 11.85 8.85
N TYR A 481 -6.50 12.29 10.01
CA TYR A 481 -6.00 13.49 10.69
C TYR A 481 -4.51 13.36 11.01
N HIS A 482 -4.10 12.31 11.71
CA HIS A 482 -2.69 12.12 12.08
C HIS A 482 -1.80 11.97 10.86
N HIS A 483 -2.27 11.30 9.80
CA HIS A 483 -1.55 11.23 8.54
C HIS A 483 -1.37 12.62 7.90
N SER A 484 -2.40 13.47 7.97
CA SER A 484 -2.34 14.87 7.51
C SER A 484 -1.33 15.69 8.31
N ILE A 485 -1.23 15.47 9.63
CA ILE A 485 -0.21 16.11 10.48
C ILE A 485 1.21 15.67 10.06
N LEU A 486 1.43 14.38 9.77
CA LEU A 486 2.72 13.92 9.27
C LEU A 486 3.06 14.53 7.91
N LEU A 487 2.08 14.64 7.00
CA LEU A 487 2.27 15.34 5.72
C LEU A 487 2.55 16.82 5.93
N LEU A 488 1.91 17.49 6.88
CA LEU A 488 2.13 18.90 7.16
C LEU A 488 3.57 19.18 7.60
N TYR A 489 4.09 18.39 8.54
CA TYR A 489 5.41 18.60 9.13
C TYR A 489 6.56 17.96 8.34
N ARG A 490 6.28 17.08 7.35
CA ARG A 490 7.31 16.36 6.58
C ARG A 490 8.39 17.28 6.01
N HIS A 491 8.02 18.42 5.44
CA HIS A 491 8.99 19.37 4.89
C HIS A 491 9.98 19.90 5.96
N ARG A 492 9.54 20.09 7.22
CA ARG A 492 10.40 20.54 8.33
C ARG A 492 11.32 19.44 8.86
N LEU A 493 10.92 18.18 8.73
CA LEU A 493 11.75 17.04 9.11
C LEU A 493 12.87 16.76 8.09
N VAL A 494 12.65 17.15 6.83
CA VAL A 494 13.58 16.89 5.71
C VAL A 494 14.57 18.05 5.49
N GLN A 495 14.44 19.17 6.21
CA GLN A 495 15.33 20.34 6.04
C GLN A 495 16.79 20.01 6.38
N PRO A 496 17.77 20.51 5.59
CA PRO A 496 19.20 20.29 5.86
C PRO A 496 19.62 20.79 7.25
N ARG A 497 20.56 20.07 7.87
CA ARG A 497 21.12 20.39 9.19
C ARG A 497 21.64 21.84 9.20
N GLY A 498 20.94 22.74 9.91
CA GLY A 498 21.33 24.15 10.04
C GLY A 498 20.19 25.07 10.46
N VAL A 499 18.94 24.75 10.11
CA VAL A 499 17.74 25.44 10.62
C VAL A 499 17.20 24.66 11.81
N SER A 500 17.10 25.30 12.98
CA SER A 500 16.62 24.65 14.20
C SER A 500 15.12 24.37 14.09
N THR A 501 14.76 23.13 13.75
CA THR A 501 13.39 22.64 13.90
C THR A 501 13.06 22.58 15.38
N SER A 502 11.96 23.22 15.79
CA SER A 502 11.53 23.22 17.19
C SER A 502 11.32 21.79 17.70
N ALA A 503 11.79 21.51 18.92
CA ALA A 503 11.54 20.27 19.66
C ALA A 503 10.06 19.86 19.71
N SER A 504 9.16 20.84 19.71
CA SER A 504 7.72 20.63 19.69
C SER A 504 7.23 19.91 18.43
N VAL A 505 7.85 20.15 17.27
CA VAL A 505 7.49 19.51 15.99
C VAL A 505 7.83 18.03 16.03
N PHE A 506 9.00 17.66 16.54
CA PHE A 506 9.38 16.25 16.70
C PHE A 506 8.45 15.52 17.67
N THR A 507 8.02 16.19 18.74
CA THR A 507 7.06 15.62 19.71
C THR A 507 5.68 15.40 19.09
N ASP A 508 5.16 16.39 18.34
CA ASP A 508 3.90 16.31 17.61
C ASP A 508 3.91 15.17 16.57
N CYS A 509 5.01 15.04 15.82
CA CYS A 509 5.22 13.99 14.84
C CYS A 509 5.30 12.62 15.51
N ALA A 510 6.06 12.47 16.59
CA ALA A 510 6.15 11.22 17.34
C ALA A 510 4.79 10.77 17.88
N HIS A 511 4.01 11.71 18.43
CA HIS A 511 2.65 11.44 18.92
C HIS A 511 1.72 11.01 17.78
N SER A 512 1.74 11.72 16.65
CA SER A 512 0.90 11.38 15.50
C SER A 512 1.28 10.05 14.85
N SER A 513 2.57 9.76 14.74
CA SER A 513 3.07 8.47 14.26
C SER A 513 2.64 7.32 15.18
N GLN A 514 2.80 7.49 16.50
CA GLN A 514 2.33 6.50 17.47
C GLN A 514 0.82 6.23 17.30
N ALA A 515 0.01 7.29 17.19
CA ALA A 515 -1.43 7.16 17.03
C ALA A 515 -1.79 6.38 15.76
N ILE A 516 -1.14 6.66 14.63
CA ILE A 516 -1.32 5.92 13.37
C ILE A 516 -1.02 4.43 13.57
N CYS A 517 0.11 4.10 14.17
CA CYS A 517 0.54 2.70 14.35
C CYS A 517 -0.41 1.92 15.25
N MET A 518 -0.89 2.55 16.33
CA MET A 518 -1.83 1.93 17.26
C MET A 518 -3.23 1.75 16.65
N ILE A 519 -3.72 2.76 15.91
CA ILE A 519 -5.01 2.67 15.20
C ILE A 519 -4.95 1.58 14.13
N TYR A 520 -3.89 1.52 13.31
CA TYR A 520 -3.74 0.44 12.33
C TYR A 520 -3.73 -0.93 13.00
N LYS A 521 -2.94 -1.13 14.07
CA LYS A 521 -2.97 -2.38 14.83
C LYS A 521 -4.37 -2.75 15.28
N GLN A 522 -5.13 -1.81 15.85
CA GLN A 522 -6.49 -2.07 16.31
C GLN A 522 -7.41 -2.46 15.13
N LEU A 523 -7.36 -1.72 14.03
CA LEU A 523 -8.21 -1.97 12.87
C LEU A 523 -7.90 -3.32 12.21
N TYR A 524 -6.62 -3.67 12.08
CA TYR A 524 -6.16 -4.95 11.54
C TYR A 524 -6.51 -6.13 12.43
N LEU A 525 -6.26 -6.05 13.75
CA LEU A 525 -6.63 -7.12 14.70
C LEU A 525 -8.15 -7.34 14.77
N SER A 526 -8.93 -6.28 14.54
CA SER A 526 -10.39 -6.39 14.45
C SER A 526 -10.91 -6.85 13.08
N GLN A 527 -10.02 -7.11 12.10
CA GLN A 527 -10.38 -7.45 10.71
C GLN A 527 -11.31 -6.42 10.06
N ARG A 528 -11.18 -5.15 10.43
CA ARG A 528 -12.03 -4.04 9.94
C ARG A 528 -11.42 -3.27 8.78
N LEU A 529 -10.16 -3.55 8.46
CA LEU A 529 -9.42 -2.88 7.41
C LEU A 529 -8.76 -3.91 6.51
N ASN A 530 -8.85 -3.66 5.20
CA ASN A 530 -8.26 -4.49 4.17
C ASN A 530 -6.90 -3.95 3.69
N ASP A 531 -6.08 -4.86 3.18
CA ASP A 531 -4.76 -4.53 2.66
C ASP A 531 -4.84 -3.63 1.44
N THR A 532 -4.20 -2.47 1.57
CA THR A 532 -4.01 -1.52 0.47
C THR A 532 -2.57 -1.05 0.45
N TRP A 533 -2.03 -0.79 -0.74
CA TRP A 533 -0.72 -0.17 -0.89
C TRP A 533 -0.62 1.17 -0.13
N GLY A 534 -1.73 1.91 -0.09
CA GLY A 534 -1.84 3.13 0.72
C GLY A 534 -1.67 2.86 2.22
N ALA A 535 -2.33 1.85 2.79
CA ALA A 535 -2.20 1.51 4.21
C ALA A 535 -0.78 1.09 4.57
N LEU A 536 -0.16 0.24 3.74
CA LEU A 536 1.25 -0.16 3.89
C LEU A 536 2.16 1.05 3.96
N HIS A 537 2.03 1.95 2.98
CA HIS A 537 2.87 3.14 2.87
C HIS A 537 2.70 4.07 4.08
N VAL A 538 1.45 4.35 4.48
CA VAL A 538 1.18 5.23 5.63
C VAL A 538 1.73 4.62 6.92
N LEU A 539 1.54 3.32 7.14
CA LEU A 539 2.04 2.62 8.33
C LEU A 539 3.57 2.63 8.40
N PHE A 540 4.23 2.21 7.32
CA PHE A 540 5.70 2.16 7.26
C PHE A 540 6.30 3.54 7.47
N LEU A 541 5.77 4.56 6.77
CA LEU A 541 6.30 5.91 6.85
C LEU A 541 6.02 6.56 8.23
N ALA A 542 4.90 6.26 8.87
CA ALA A 542 4.64 6.65 10.26
C ALA A 542 5.66 6.01 11.21
N GLY A 543 5.94 4.71 11.03
CA GLY A 543 6.95 3.99 11.79
C GLY A 543 8.35 4.61 11.66
N VAL A 544 8.83 4.80 10.43
CA VAL A 544 10.14 5.44 10.18
C VAL A 544 10.16 6.87 10.74
N THR A 545 9.05 7.62 10.63
CA THR A 545 8.95 8.97 11.21
C THR A 545 9.07 8.94 12.73
N PHE A 546 8.45 7.96 13.39
CA PHE A 546 8.56 7.78 14.84
C PHE A 546 10.01 7.53 15.26
N LEU A 547 10.69 6.60 14.60
CA LEU A 547 12.11 6.31 14.86
C LEU A 547 12.95 7.57 14.64
N HIS A 548 12.78 8.25 13.51
CA HIS A 548 13.51 9.48 13.21
C HIS A 548 13.35 10.57 14.29
N CYS A 549 12.16 10.75 14.86
CA CYS A 549 11.94 11.72 15.94
C CYS A 549 12.74 11.36 17.21
N LEU A 550 12.84 10.06 17.55
CA LEU A 550 13.64 9.58 18.69
C LEU A 550 15.14 9.78 18.49
N TRP A 551 15.63 9.61 17.26
CA TRP A 551 17.04 9.84 16.92
C TRP A 551 17.40 11.33 16.91
N SER A 552 16.49 12.19 16.46
CA SER A 552 16.80 13.60 16.21
C SER A 552 16.59 14.51 17.42
N SER A 553 15.58 14.27 18.26
CA SER A 553 15.25 15.13 19.41
C SER A 553 15.46 14.40 20.75
N PRO A 554 16.38 14.89 21.61
CA PRO A 554 16.53 14.39 22.97
C PRO A 554 15.28 14.60 23.84
N GLU A 555 14.52 15.70 23.67
CA GLU A 555 13.29 15.90 24.45
C GLU A 555 12.22 14.87 24.11
N THR A 556 12.06 14.59 22.82
CA THR A 556 11.14 13.54 22.35
C THR A 556 11.58 12.19 22.91
N ARG A 557 12.89 11.90 22.90
CA ARG A 557 13.43 10.65 23.49
C ARG A 557 13.12 10.53 24.99
N ALA A 558 13.28 11.62 25.75
CA ALA A 558 12.97 11.64 27.18
C ALA A 558 11.47 11.45 27.49
N ALA A 559 10.59 11.85 26.57
CA ALA A 559 9.14 11.68 26.73
C ALA A 559 8.66 10.23 26.59
N TYR A 560 9.46 9.34 25.98
CA TYR A 560 9.09 7.96 25.70
C TYR A 560 9.90 6.96 26.52
N ARG A 561 9.22 6.11 27.29
CA ARG A 561 9.86 4.98 27.98
C ARG A 561 10.32 3.91 26.96
N PRO A 562 11.48 3.26 27.17
CA PRO A 562 11.97 2.20 26.29
C PRO A 562 10.95 1.08 26.04
N ASP A 563 10.23 0.63 27.08
CA ASP A 563 9.20 -0.42 26.96
C ASP A 563 8.07 -0.03 26.00
N LYS A 564 7.68 1.25 26.03
CA LYS A 564 6.63 1.78 25.15
C LYS A 564 7.10 1.88 23.71
N VAL A 565 8.36 2.28 23.49
CA VAL A 565 8.99 2.27 22.17
C VAL A 565 8.99 0.85 21.60
N SER A 566 9.43 -0.14 22.38
CA SER A 566 9.41 -1.55 21.98
C SER A 566 8.01 -2.01 21.61
N THR A 567 7.00 -1.72 22.45
CA THR A 567 5.59 -2.07 22.18
C THR A 567 5.07 -1.47 20.87
N ILE A 568 5.44 -0.22 20.56
CA ILE A 568 5.04 0.45 19.31
C ILE A 568 5.71 -0.24 18.11
N CYS A 569 7.02 -0.50 18.18
CA CYS A 569 7.75 -1.20 17.12
C CYS A 569 7.17 -2.59 16.85
N THR A 570 6.92 -3.39 17.90
CA THR A 570 6.28 -4.70 17.77
C THR A 570 4.88 -4.59 17.18
N SER A 571 4.13 -3.55 17.51
CA SER A 571 2.79 -3.32 16.95
C SER A 571 2.82 -3.10 15.43
N ILE A 572 3.81 -2.34 14.94
CA ILE A 572 4.03 -2.13 13.50
C ILE A 572 4.46 -3.44 12.84
N MET A 573 5.42 -4.16 13.46
CA MET A 573 5.91 -5.44 12.96
C MET A 573 4.80 -6.48 12.82
N ILE A 574 3.88 -6.57 13.79
CA ILE A 574 2.71 -7.47 13.71
C ILE A 574 1.86 -7.14 12.49
N VAL A 575 1.55 -5.86 12.26
CA VAL A 575 0.71 -5.47 11.11
C VAL A 575 1.44 -5.74 9.80
N LEU A 576 2.74 -5.40 9.68
CA LEU A 576 3.54 -5.71 8.49
C LEU A 576 3.65 -7.22 8.23
N ALA A 577 3.76 -8.04 9.28
CA ALA A 577 3.75 -9.49 9.17
C ALA A 577 2.42 -10.01 8.60
N VAL A 578 1.28 -9.53 9.13
CA VAL A 578 -0.06 -9.89 8.61
C VAL A 578 -0.21 -9.47 7.14
N MET A 579 0.26 -8.27 6.77
CA MET A 579 0.26 -7.83 5.37
C MET A 579 1.16 -8.70 4.48
N SER A 580 2.29 -9.18 5.01
CA SER A 580 3.25 -10.03 4.27
C SER A 580 2.73 -11.44 3.98
N GLU A 581 1.80 -11.95 4.78
CA GLU A 581 1.14 -13.24 4.49
C GLU A 581 0.36 -13.21 3.17
N ARG A 582 -0.18 -12.04 2.81
CA ARG A 582 -0.98 -11.85 1.59
C ARG A 582 -0.12 -11.35 0.43
N TRP A 583 0.84 -10.47 0.70
CA TRP A 583 1.72 -9.88 -0.31
C TRP A 583 3.20 -10.10 0.05
N THR A 584 3.87 -10.99 -0.67
CA THR A 584 5.31 -11.25 -0.47
C THR A 584 6.18 -10.01 -0.66
N ALA A 585 5.74 -9.05 -1.49
CA ALA A 585 6.42 -7.77 -1.67
C ALA A 585 6.52 -6.92 -0.38
N VAL A 586 5.68 -7.19 0.63
CA VAL A 586 5.70 -6.50 1.92
C VAL A 586 6.83 -7.01 2.83
N GLU A 587 7.36 -8.20 2.58
CA GLU A 587 8.48 -8.76 3.36
C GLU A 587 9.67 -7.80 3.42
N ALA A 588 9.99 -7.14 2.30
CA ALA A 588 11.04 -6.12 2.26
C ALA A 588 10.79 -4.93 3.21
N TYR A 589 9.53 -4.49 3.36
CA TYR A 589 9.18 -3.41 4.30
C TYR A 589 9.28 -3.88 5.75
N ARG A 590 8.83 -5.10 6.03
CA ARG A 590 8.93 -5.72 7.35
C ARG A 590 10.39 -5.84 7.78
N ASP A 591 11.22 -6.47 6.95
CA ASP A 591 12.63 -6.75 7.27
C ASP A 591 13.42 -5.44 7.39
N SER A 592 13.12 -4.45 6.54
CA SER A 592 13.70 -3.10 6.67
C SER A 592 13.29 -2.45 7.99
N PHE A 593 12.00 -2.47 8.34
CA PHE A 593 11.54 -1.85 9.58
C PHE A 593 12.11 -2.55 10.83
N GLU A 594 12.22 -3.87 10.80
CA GLU A 594 12.84 -4.67 11.86
C GLU A 594 14.26 -4.20 12.14
N MET A 595 15.09 -4.14 11.10
CA MET A 595 16.47 -3.66 11.19
C MET A 595 16.55 -2.28 11.83
N LEU A 596 15.71 -1.34 11.40
CA LEU A 596 15.67 0.03 11.93
C LEU A 596 15.21 0.08 13.39
N SER A 597 14.23 -0.76 13.73
CA SER A 597 13.71 -0.84 15.08
C SER A 597 14.75 -1.39 16.06
N THR A 598 15.49 -2.42 15.68
CA THR A 598 16.57 -3.02 16.48
C THR A 598 17.69 -2.01 16.72
N ALA A 599 18.16 -1.32 15.66
CA ALA A 599 19.18 -0.28 15.80
C ALA A 599 18.73 0.86 16.74
N THR A 600 17.46 1.25 16.66
CA THR A 600 16.90 2.29 17.55
C THR A 600 16.84 1.83 19.00
N GLN A 601 16.50 0.57 19.25
CA GLN A 601 16.46 -0.01 20.60
C GLN A 601 17.87 -0.11 21.21
N THR A 602 18.88 -0.52 20.43
CA THR A 602 20.28 -0.53 20.86
C THR A 602 20.75 0.86 21.28
N MET A 603 20.48 1.88 20.44
CA MET A 603 20.80 3.27 20.76
C MET A 603 20.14 3.75 22.06
N LEU A 604 18.86 3.41 22.29
CA LEU A 604 18.17 3.78 23.53
C LEU A 604 18.79 3.10 24.77
N TYR A 605 19.23 1.84 24.62
CA TYR A 605 19.89 1.10 25.69
C TYR A 605 21.24 1.72 26.05
N GLU A 606 22.09 2.01 25.06
CA GLU A 606 23.41 2.64 25.25
C GLU A 606 23.32 4.01 25.94
N ILE A 607 22.32 4.82 25.56
CA ILE A 607 22.11 6.12 26.21
C ILE A 607 21.64 5.95 27.66
N SER A 608 20.80 4.96 27.93
CA SER A 608 20.33 4.66 29.29
C SER A 608 21.48 4.19 30.19
N THR A 609 22.40 3.37 29.68
CA THR A 609 23.57 2.88 30.44
C THR A 609 24.60 3.98 30.65
N ALA A 610 24.86 4.82 29.64
CA ALA A 610 25.74 5.99 29.77
C ALA A 610 25.21 7.00 30.80
N SER A 611 23.89 7.25 30.82
CA SER A 611 23.26 8.11 31.84
C SER A 611 23.41 7.52 33.24
N ALA A 612 23.24 6.20 33.40
CA ALA A 612 23.38 5.53 34.69
C ALA A 612 24.82 5.57 35.24
N ALA A 613 25.82 5.43 34.35
CA ALA A 613 27.24 5.55 34.69
C ALA A 613 27.63 6.97 35.14
N SER A 614 26.95 8.01 34.62
CA SER A 614 27.21 9.41 34.99
C SER A 614 26.63 9.86 36.33
N THR A 615 25.70 9.09 36.91
CA THR A 615 24.98 9.41 38.17
C THR A 615 25.53 8.73 39.42
N ALA A 616 26.65 8.01 39.35
CA ALA A 616 27.32 7.49 40.54
C ALA A 616 27.93 8.64 41.37
N PRO A 617 27.77 8.67 42.71
CA PRO A 617 28.20 9.81 43.53
C PRO A 617 29.73 9.91 43.56
N SER A 618 30.23 11.10 43.24
CA SER A 618 31.64 11.45 43.30
C SER A 618 32.10 11.70 44.75
N GLY A 619 33.01 10.83 45.24
CA GLY A 619 33.94 11.08 46.36
C GLY A 619 33.78 10.21 47.62
N PRO A 620 34.87 9.95 48.38
CA PRO A 620 35.84 10.98 48.70
C PRO A 620 37.25 10.78 48.12
N VAL A 621 37.85 11.94 47.93
CA VAL A 621 39.21 12.29 47.55
C VAL A 621 40.29 11.51 48.31
N ILE A 622 41.20 10.86 47.59
CA ILE A 622 42.64 10.84 47.91
C ILE A 622 43.40 11.02 46.59
N SER A 623 44.16 12.10 46.52
CA SER A 623 45.15 12.40 45.48
C SER A 623 46.43 11.59 45.69
N SER A 624 46.88 10.84 44.69
CA SER A 624 48.31 10.53 44.43
C SER A 624 48.46 9.74 43.12
N GLU A 625 49.05 10.40 42.13
CA GLU A 625 49.93 9.89 41.05
C GLU A 625 49.46 8.75 40.12
N GLY A 626 49.73 8.95 38.82
CA GLY A 626 49.21 8.15 37.73
C GLY A 626 49.84 6.77 37.57
N GLY A 627 49.07 5.86 37.00
CA GLY A 627 49.47 4.50 36.65
C GLY A 627 48.24 3.64 36.32
N ASP A 628 47.98 3.51 35.02
CA ASP A 628 47.16 2.51 34.30
C ASP A 628 46.13 1.65 35.08
N GLN A 629 44.89 2.16 35.19
CA GLN A 629 43.69 1.35 35.51
C GLN A 629 43.27 0.39 34.38
N PHE A 630 43.88 0.50 33.19
CA PHE A 630 43.59 -0.36 32.04
C PHE A 630 44.27 -1.74 32.19
N THR A 631 45.44 -1.80 32.84
CA THR A 631 46.18 -3.04 33.09
C THR A 631 45.57 -3.90 34.19
N ASP A 632 45.02 -3.29 35.25
CA ASP A 632 44.32 -4.03 36.32
C ASP A 632 42.97 -4.61 35.85
N TYR A 633 42.31 -3.93 34.90
CA TYR A 633 41.11 -4.44 34.25
C TYR A 633 41.43 -5.63 33.31
N LEU A 634 42.56 -5.56 32.60
CA LEU A 634 43.03 -6.65 31.75
C LEU A 634 43.48 -7.88 32.55
N SER A 635 44.11 -7.71 33.72
CA SER A 635 44.52 -8.83 34.59
C SER A 635 43.32 -9.55 35.23
N TYR A 636 42.27 -8.81 35.59
CA TYR A 636 41.01 -9.39 36.09
C TYR A 636 40.27 -10.19 35.01
N MET A 637 40.31 -9.71 33.77
CA MET A 637 39.75 -10.42 32.61
C MET A 637 40.55 -11.68 32.22
N THR A 638 41.84 -11.76 32.61
CA THR A 638 42.66 -12.97 32.39
C THR A 638 42.45 -14.04 33.47
N GLU A 639 42.09 -13.67 34.70
CA GLU A 639 41.78 -14.62 35.79
C GLU A 639 40.43 -15.35 35.60
N ILE A 640 39.51 -14.82 34.79
CA ILE A 640 38.17 -15.38 34.56
C ILE A 640 38.12 -16.36 33.36
N GLY A 641 39.23 -16.56 32.64
CA GLY A 641 39.39 -17.72 31.76
C GLY A 641 38.46 -17.78 30.53
N MET A 642 38.39 -16.70 29.75
CA MET A 642 37.79 -16.74 28.40
C MET A 642 38.68 -16.03 27.38
N CYS A 643 39.75 -16.72 26.97
CA CYS A 643 40.56 -16.38 25.80
C CYS A 643 40.52 -17.54 24.80
N ALA A 644 39.83 -17.35 23.68
CA ALA A 644 40.22 -17.82 22.35
C ALA A 644 39.19 -17.31 21.34
N THR A 645 39.64 -16.97 20.12
CA THR A 645 38.87 -16.70 18.87
C THR A 645 38.60 -15.25 18.42
N VAL A 646 39.45 -14.28 18.78
CA VAL A 646 39.47 -12.99 18.04
C VAL A 646 40.73 -12.79 17.21
N GLU A 647 41.89 -13.31 17.62
CA GLU A 647 43.13 -13.17 16.82
C GLU A 647 43.22 -14.14 15.63
N GLU A 648 42.48 -15.25 15.64
CA GLU A 648 42.47 -16.20 14.51
C GLU A 648 41.58 -15.75 13.34
N LEU A 649 40.67 -14.80 13.58
CA LEU A 649 39.76 -14.26 12.55
C LEU A 649 40.33 -13.09 11.75
N LEU A 650 41.45 -12.50 12.19
CA LEU A 650 42.09 -11.38 11.49
C LEU A 650 43.25 -11.81 10.56
N SER A 651 43.56 -13.11 10.50
CA SER A 651 44.62 -13.63 9.62
C SER A 651 44.14 -14.10 8.25
N THR A 652 42.83 -14.17 7.98
CA THR A 652 42.30 -14.61 6.67
C THR A 652 41.77 -13.48 5.79
N MET A 653 42.10 -12.22 6.11
CA MET A 653 41.87 -11.07 5.21
C MET A 653 43.18 -10.52 4.62
N VAL A 654 44.09 -11.43 4.24
CA VAL A 654 44.96 -11.29 3.07
C VAL A 654 44.89 -12.62 2.30
N GLU A 655 43.80 -12.80 1.56
CA GLU A 655 43.73 -13.31 0.18
C GLU A 655 42.31 -13.12 -0.39
#